data_AF-A0PP54-F1
#
_entry.id   AF-A0PP54-F1
#
_cell.length_a   1.000
_cell.length_b   1.000
_cell.length_c   1.000
_cell.angle_alpha   90.00
_cell.angle_beta   90.00
_cell.angle_gamma   90.00
#
_symmetry.space_group_name_H-M   'P 1'
#
loop_
_entity.id
_entity.type
_entity.pdbx_description
1 polymer ?
#
loop_
_entity_poly.entity_id
_entity_poly.type
_entity_poly.pdbx_seq_one_letter_code
_entity_poly.pdbx_strand_id
1 'polypeptide(L)'
;MADRLIVKGAREHNLRGVDLDLPRDALIVFTGLSGSGKSSLAFDTIFAEGQRRYVESLSAYARQFLGQMDKPDVDFIEGLSPAVSIDQKSTNRNPRSTVGTITEVYDYLRLLYARAGTPHCPTCGERIARQTPQQIVDQVLAMAEGTRFLVLAPVVRTRKGEFADLFDKLNAQGYSRVRVDGVVHPLTDPPKLKKQEKHDIEVVVDRLTVKAAAKQRLTDSVETALNLADGIVVLEFPDDHDEHDHPREQRFSEKLACPNGHPLAVDDLEPRSFSFNSPYGACPECSGLGIRKEVDPDLVVPDPDRTLAEGAVAPWSTGHTAEYFTRMLAGLGDALGFDVDTPWRKLPAKARKAILEGADEQVHVRYRNRYGRTRSYYADFEGVLAFLQRKMAQTESEQMKERYEGFMRDVPCPVCDGARLKPEILSVTLAAGEQDAKSIAEVCELSISDCADFLNALTLGAREQAIAGQVLKEIQSRLGFLLDVGLEYLSLSRAAATLSGGEAQRIRLATQIGSGLVGVLYVLDEPSIGLHQRDNRRLIETLTRLRDLGNTLIVVEHDEDTIEHADWVVDIGPGAGEHGGSIVHSGPYQELLRNQSSITGAFLSGREGIEIPTSRRSIDSRRQLTVVGAREHNLRGLDVAFPLGVLTSVTGVSGSGKSTLVNDILAAVLANRLNGARQVPGRHTRITGLDHLDKLVRVDQSPIGRTPRSNPATYTGVFDKIRTLFAATTEAKVRGYQPGRFSFNVKGGRCEACTGDGTIKIEMNFLPDVYVPCEVCQGARYNRETLEVHYNGKTISEVLDMSIEEAADFFEPISGIHRYLRTLVDVGLGYVRLGQPAPTLSGGEAQRVKLASELQKRSTGRTIYILDEPTTGLHFDDIRKLLNVISGLVDKGNTVVVIEHNLDVIKTSDWIIDMGPEGGAGGGTVVAQGAPEDIAAVPESYTGKFLAEVLAARRPSTTARRTNRRRKVSA
;
A
#
# COMPACT_ATOMS: atom_id res chain seq x y z
N MET A 1 0.31 -10.50 43.01
CA MET A 1 1.21 -10.54 41.84
C MET A 1 1.89 -9.20 41.80
N ALA A 2 3.19 -9.13 41.50
CA ALA A 2 3.85 -7.83 41.42
C ALA A 2 3.25 -7.02 40.25
N ASP A 3 2.83 -5.78 40.51
CA ASP A 3 2.27 -4.85 39.51
C ASP A 3 3.37 -4.26 38.60
N ARG A 4 4.44 -5.03 38.36
CA ARG A 4 5.65 -4.60 37.65
C ARG A 4 6.16 -5.70 36.73
N LEU A 5 6.73 -5.30 35.61
CA LEU A 5 7.45 -6.14 34.67
C LEU A 5 8.94 -6.06 34.99
N ILE A 6 9.51 -7.17 35.47
CA ILE A 6 10.91 -7.23 35.89
C ILE A 6 11.70 -8.05 34.87
N VAL A 7 12.77 -7.46 34.35
CA VAL A 7 13.74 -8.10 33.45
C VAL A 7 15.09 -8.11 34.15
N LYS A 8 15.76 -9.27 34.20
CA LYS A 8 17.07 -9.44 34.84
C LYS A 8 18.06 -10.06 33.88
N GLY A 9 19.23 -9.42 33.76
CA GLY A 9 20.36 -9.93 32.99
C GLY A 9 20.08 -10.11 31.50
N ALA A 10 19.36 -9.19 30.85
CA ALA A 10 19.15 -9.27 29.40
C ALA A 10 20.45 -8.97 28.62
N ARG A 11 20.81 -9.85 27.69
CA ARG A 11 22.08 -9.86 26.93
C ARG A 11 21.90 -10.00 25.42
N GLU A 12 20.66 -9.91 24.93
CA GLU A 12 20.41 -9.96 23.49
C GLU A 12 21.21 -8.89 22.73
N HIS A 13 21.84 -9.32 21.63
CA HIS A 13 22.71 -8.52 20.79
C HIS A 13 23.82 -7.76 21.55
N ASN A 14 23.65 -6.46 21.80
CA ASN A 14 24.64 -5.60 22.46
C ASN A 14 24.29 -5.26 23.92
N LEU A 15 23.21 -5.82 24.46
CA LEU A 15 22.78 -5.57 25.83
C LEU A 15 23.80 -6.11 26.84
N ARG A 16 24.11 -5.32 27.86
CA ARG A 16 25.19 -5.59 28.83
C ARG A 16 24.67 -6.21 30.12
N GLY A 17 23.85 -7.25 30.03
CA GLY A 17 23.24 -7.90 31.21
C GLY A 17 22.34 -6.94 31.96
N VAL A 18 21.44 -6.26 31.26
CA VAL A 18 20.65 -5.16 31.81
C VAL A 18 19.51 -5.66 32.70
N ASP A 19 19.27 -4.91 33.77
CA ASP A 19 18.16 -5.09 34.70
C ASP A 19 17.17 -3.94 34.54
N LEU A 20 15.89 -4.27 34.44
CA LEU A 20 14.80 -3.29 34.40
C LEU A 20 13.67 -3.69 35.35
N ASP A 21 13.03 -2.66 35.87
CA ASP A 21 11.84 -2.78 36.70
C ASP A 21 10.80 -1.76 36.20
N LEU A 22 9.87 -2.22 35.37
CA LEU A 22 8.93 -1.39 34.63
C LEU A 22 7.53 -1.42 35.26
N PRO A 23 6.82 -0.28 35.34
CA PRO A 23 5.45 -0.27 35.83
C PRO A 23 4.51 -0.99 34.86
N ARG A 24 3.67 -1.91 35.34
CA ARG A 24 2.57 -2.45 34.52
C ARG A 24 1.44 -1.42 34.40
N ASP A 25 0.60 -1.62 33.40
CA ASP A 25 -0.57 -0.79 33.08
C ASP A 25 -0.21 0.69 32.81
N ALA A 26 1.00 0.89 32.28
CA ALA A 26 1.58 2.18 31.96
C ALA A 26 1.91 2.30 30.46
N LEU A 27 1.97 3.54 29.98
CA LEU A 27 2.59 3.92 28.71
C LEU A 27 4.09 4.11 28.94
N ILE A 28 4.87 3.08 28.61
CA ILE A 28 6.32 3.08 28.74
C ILE A 28 6.94 3.45 27.39
N VAL A 29 7.83 4.43 27.36
CA VAL A 29 8.56 4.82 26.16
C VAL A 29 10.03 4.44 26.26
N PHE A 30 10.53 3.72 25.27
CA PHE A 30 11.95 3.40 25.10
C PHE A 30 12.57 4.39 24.12
N THR A 31 13.64 5.04 24.53
CA THR A 31 14.30 6.09 23.75
C THR A 31 15.83 5.97 23.84
N GLY A 32 16.55 6.78 23.06
CA GLY A 32 18.01 6.75 22.94
C GLY A 32 18.50 6.60 21.49
N LEU A 33 19.82 6.61 21.29
CA LEU A 33 20.45 6.66 19.95
C LEU A 33 20.09 5.47 19.02
N SER A 34 20.19 5.68 17.70
CA SER A 34 20.09 4.60 16.71
C SER A 34 21.13 3.52 17.01
N GLY A 35 20.70 2.26 17.15
CA GLY A 35 21.60 1.14 17.50
C GLY A 35 21.98 1.04 18.98
N SER A 36 21.33 1.77 19.90
CA SER A 36 21.65 1.71 21.33
C SER A 36 21.20 0.41 22.04
N GLY A 37 20.35 -0.40 21.41
CA GLY A 37 19.79 -1.64 21.97
C GLY A 37 18.28 -1.58 22.28
N LYS A 38 17.58 -0.53 21.83
CA LYS A 38 16.12 -0.35 22.06
C LYS A 38 15.30 -1.53 21.55
N SER A 39 15.44 -1.87 20.27
CA SER A 39 14.70 -2.97 19.64
C SER A 39 15.14 -4.33 20.19
N SER A 40 16.43 -4.49 20.52
CA SER A 40 16.94 -5.71 21.16
C SER A 40 16.25 -5.99 22.49
N LEU A 41 15.97 -4.94 23.27
CA LEU A 41 15.28 -5.09 24.55
C LEU A 41 13.76 -5.20 24.38
N ALA A 42 13.15 -4.33 23.57
CA ALA A 42 11.70 -4.28 23.40
C ALA A 42 11.16 -5.49 22.60
N PHE A 43 11.75 -5.76 21.44
CA PHE A 43 11.27 -6.77 20.49
C PHE A 43 11.95 -8.12 20.69
N ASP A 44 13.29 -8.14 20.62
CA ASP A 44 14.04 -9.41 20.59
C ASP A 44 14.13 -10.08 21.97
N THR A 45 13.90 -9.32 23.05
CA THR A 45 13.85 -9.86 24.42
C THR A 45 12.42 -9.92 24.97
N ILE A 46 11.79 -8.77 25.26
CA ILE A 46 10.53 -8.71 26.02
C ILE A 46 9.36 -9.27 25.21
N PHE A 47 9.14 -8.77 23.98
CA PHE A 47 8.09 -9.26 23.10
C PHE A 47 8.31 -10.72 22.72
N ALA A 48 9.53 -11.10 22.32
CA ALA A 48 9.87 -12.45 21.93
C ALA A 48 9.55 -13.47 23.05
N GLU A 49 9.94 -13.18 24.30
CA GLU A 49 9.58 -14.03 25.44
C GLU A 49 8.08 -14.04 25.72
N GLY A 50 7.40 -12.88 25.63
CA GLY A 50 5.97 -12.78 25.88
C GLY A 50 5.14 -13.57 24.88
N GLN A 51 5.51 -13.53 23.60
CA GLN A 51 4.90 -14.31 22.54
C GLN A 51 5.24 -15.80 22.68
N ARG A 52 6.52 -16.15 22.89
CA ARG A 52 6.97 -17.55 23.02
C ARG A 52 6.25 -18.26 24.16
N ARG A 53 6.24 -17.68 25.36
CA ARG A 53 5.59 -18.28 26.55
C ARG A 53 4.10 -18.52 26.33
N TYR A 54 3.42 -17.60 25.63
CA TYR A 54 2.01 -17.76 25.28
C TYR A 54 1.80 -18.87 24.25
N VAL A 55 2.56 -18.90 23.15
CA VAL A 55 2.40 -19.91 22.09
C VAL A 55 2.77 -21.32 22.57
N GLU A 56 3.74 -21.46 23.47
CA GLU A 56 4.08 -22.74 24.14
C GLU A 56 2.95 -23.34 24.99
N SER A 57 1.94 -22.52 25.31
CA SER A 57 0.74 -22.98 26.03
C SER A 57 -0.36 -23.49 25.09
N LEU A 58 -0.31 -23.18 23.78
CA LEU A 58 -1.40 -23.52 22.84
C LEU A 58 -1.49 -25.03 22.57
N SER A 59 -0.36 -25.72 22.44
CA SER A 59 -0.35 -27.18 22.26
C SER A 59 0.99 -27.80 22.60
N ALA A 60 0.99 -29.10 22.92
CA ALA A 60 2.23 -29.86 23.12
C ALA A 60 3.11 -29.89 21.86
N TYR A 61 2.50 -29.91 20.67
CA TYR A 61 3.18 -29.83 19.39
C TYR A 61 3.89 -28.49 19.20
N ALA A 62 3.19 -27.37 19.44
CA ALA A 62 3.77 -26.03 19.37
C ALA A 62 4.94 -25.89 20.34
N ARG A 63 4.84 -26.44 21.56
CA ARG A 63 5.93 -26.44 22.54
C ARG A 63 7.16 -27.21 22.07
N GLN A 64 6.98 -28.39 21.45
CA GLN A 64 8.10 -29.15 20.91
C GLN A 64 8.78 -28.42 19.74
N PHE A 65 7.98 -27.77 18.89
CA PHE A 65 8.46 -27.02 17.74
C PHE A 65 9.21 -25.75 18.16
N LEU A 66 8.63 -24.94 19.06
CA LEU A 66 9.27 -23.74 19.61
C LEU A 66 10.51 -24.05 20.45
N GLY A 67 10.60 -25.24 21.04
CA GLY A 67 11.80 -25.69 21.75
C GLY A 67 13.05 -25.80 20.86
N GLN A 68 12.90 -25.79 19.53
CA GLN A 68 14.00 -25.76 18.56
C GLN A 68 14.45 -24.34 18.20
N MET A 69 13.73 -23.30 18.66
CA MET A 69 14.11 -21.91 18.45
C MET A 69 15.14 -21.47 19.48
N ASP A 70 16.04 -20.57 19.06
CA ASP A 70 16.90 -19.86 19.99
C ASP A 70 16.02 -19.00 20.92
N LYS A 71 16.14 -19.25 22.22
CA LYS A 71 15.47 -18.45 23.24
C LYS A 71 16.24 -17.15 23.43
N PRO A 72 15.55 -16.03 23.67
CA PRO A 72 16.22 -14.78 24.02
C PRO A 72 17.19 -14.94 25.19
N ASP A 73 18.39 -14.36 25.08
CA ASP A 73 19.41 -14.41 26.13
C ASP A 73 19.07 -13.47 27.29
N VAL A 74 18.37 -14.01 28.28
CA VAL A 74 17.97 -13.33 29.52
C VAL A 74 17.99 -14.31 30.69
N ASP A 75 18.44 -13.86 31.86
CA ASP A 75 18.48 -14.72 33.06
C ASP A 75 17.07 -14.98 33.60
N PHE A 76 16.28 -13.92 33.74
CA PHE A 76 14.96 -14.01 34.33
C PHE A 76 14.05 -12.87 33.88
N ILE A 77 12.79 -13.21 33.57
CA ILE A 77 11.72 -12.24 33.32
C ILE A 77 10.46 -12.69 34.06
N GLU A 78 9.90 -11.79 34.87
CA GLU A 78 8.68 -11.97 35.67
C GLU A 78 7.69 -10.83 35.44
N GLY A 79 6.41 -11.10 35.63
CA GLY A 79 5.35 -10.12 35.38
C GLY A 79 5.15 -9.87 33.88
N LEU A 80 5.42 -10.86 33.03
CA LEU A 80 5.26 -10.78 31.59
C LEU A 80 3.86 -11.18 31.16
N SER A 81 3.19 -10.31 30.40
CA SER A 81 1.91 -10.61 29.75
C SER A 81 2.13 -11.24 28.36
N PRO A 82 1.11 -11.92 27.78
CA PRO A 82 1.11 -12.22 26.36
C PRO A 82 1.38 -10.95 25.55
N ALA A 83 2.36 -11.02 24.65
CA ALA A 83 2.85 -9.84 23.95
C ALA A 83 2.40 -9.80 22.49
N VAL A 84 2.09 -8.61 22.01
CA VAL A 84 1.71 -8.33 20.61
C VAL A 84 2.60 -7.23 20.07
N SER A 85 3.27 -7.49 18.94
CA SER A 85 4.06 -6.47 18.24
C SER A 85 3.20 -5.68 17.27
N ILE A 86 3.48 -4.39 17.14
CA ILE A 86 2.91 -3.49 16.13
C ILE A 86 4.08 -2.79 15.42
N ASP A 87 4.61 -3.45 14.40
CA ASP A 87 5.80 -3.04 13.63
C ASP A 87 5.50 -2.83 12.13
N GLN A 88 6.47 -2.27 11.41
CA GLN A 88 6.35 -1.97 9.98
C GLN A 88 6.79 -3.12 9.05
N LYS A 89 7.31 -4.22 9.60
CA LYS A 89 7.94 -5.30 8.84
C LYS A 89 6.96 -6.06 7.92
N SER A 90 5.66 -6.00 8.19
CA SER A 90 4.63 -6.86 7.60
C SER A 90 3.72 -6.18 6.57
N THR A 91 4.27 -5.34 5.67
CA THR A 91 3.49 -4.85 4.51
C THR A 91 3.24 -5.99 3.51
N ASN A 92 2.06 -6.61 3.62
CA ASN A 92 1.66 -7.70 2.72
C ASN A 92 1.46 -7.16 1.29
N ARG A 93 2.30 -7.61 0.36
CA ARG A 93 2.26 -7.20 -1.06
C ARG A 93 1.33 -8.05 -1.93
N ASN A 94 0.48 -8.89 -1.32
CA ASN A 94 -0.49 -9.68 -2.07
C ASN A 94 -1.49 -8.75 -2.78
N PRO A 95 -1.59 -8.79 -4.12
CA PRO A 95 -2.48 -7.90 -4.89
C PRO A 95 -3.96 -8.07 -4.56
N ARG A 96 -4.35 -9.22 -3.98
CA ARG A 96 -5.72 -9.47 -3.54
C ARG A 96 -6.04 -8.87 -2.17
N SER A 97 -5.04 -8.47 -1.38
CA SER A 97 -5.29 -7.87 -0.07
C SER A 97 -5.64 -6.39 -0.23
N THR A 98 -6.64 -5.94 0.53
CA THR A 98 -7.14 -4.56 0.61
C THR A 98 -7.20 -4.11 2.07
N VAL A 99 -7.38 -2.80 2.30
CA VAL A 99 -7.62 -2.25 3.65
C VAL A 99 -8.82 -2.95 4.32
N GLY A 100 -9.91 -3.16 3.58
CA GLY A 100 -11.10 -3.82 4.09
C GLY A 100 -10.86 -5.28 4.52
N THR A 101 -9.99 -6.02 3.82
CA THR A 101 -9.64 -7.39 4.21
C THR A 101 -8.66 -7.45 5.39
N ILE A 102 -7.73 -6.49 5.51
CA ILE A 102 -6.78 -6.45 6.64
C ILE A 102 -7.48 -6.08 7.94
N THR A 103 -8.46 -5.19 7.86
CA THR A 103 -9.25 -4.71 9.01
C THR A 103 -10.41 -5.64 9.36
N GLU A 104 -10.64 -6.68 8.55
CA GLU A 104 -11.81 -7.58 8.56
C GLU A 104 -13.16 -6.86 8.36
N VAL A 105 -13.15 -5.53 8.14
CA VAL A 105 -14.36 -4.74 7.87
C VAL A 105 -15.08 -5.30 6.64
N TYR A 106 -14.32 -5.70 5.61
CA TYR A 106 -14.89 -6.33 4.42
C TYR A 106 -15.59 -7.65 4.77
N ASP A 107 -15.05 -8.46 5.68
CA ASP A 107 -15.67 -9.74 6.06
C ASP A 107 -17.02 -9.54 6.75
N TYR A 108 -17.13 -8.52 7.61
CA TYR A 108 -18.39 -8.11 8.21
C TYR A 108 -19.34 -7.47 7.19
N LEU A 109 -18.84 -6.67 6.24
CA LEU A 109 -19.65 -6.15 5.14
C LEU A 109 -20.27 -7.28 4.31
N ARG A 110 -19.50 -8.32 3.97
CA ARG A 110 -20.06 -9.50 3.28
C ARG A 110 -21.20 -10.14 4.06
N LEU A 111 -21.06 -10.23 5.39
CA LEU A 111 -22.10 -10.79 6.24
C LEU A 111 -23.33 -9.87 6.30
N LEU A 112 -23.14 -8.55 6.40
CA LEU A 112 -24.20 -7.56 6.37
C LEU A 112 -24.99 -7.63 5.05
N TYR A 113 -24.30 -7.59 3.91
CA TYR A 113 -24.91 -7.67 2.58
C TYR A 113 -25.61 -9.00 2.33
N ALA A 114 -25.06 -10.13 2.78
CA ALA A 114 -25.71 -11.43 2.65
C ALA A 114 -27.00 -11.56 3.49
N ARG A 115 -27.12 -10.81 4.60
CA ARG A 115 -28.24 -10.94 5.55
C ARG A 115 -29.30 -9.85 5.42
N ALA A 116 -28.90 -8.63 5.06
CA ALA A 116 -29.77 -7.47 4.97
C ALA A 116 -29.81 -6.84 3.56
N GLY A 117 -28.89 -7.23 2.66
CA GLY A 117 -28.84 -6.69 1.31
C GLY A 117 -30.03 -7.13 0.47
N THR A 118 -30.57 -6.21 -0.32
CA THR A 118 -31.63 -6.51 -1.28
C THR A 118 -31.01 -6.77 -2.65
N PRO A 119 -31.13 -8.00 -3.19
CA PRO A 119 -30.57 -8.33 -4.51
C PRO A 119 -31.49 -7.87 -5.64
N HIS A 120 -30.89 -7.31 -6.68
CA HIS A 120 -31.58 -6.88 -7.90
C HIS A 120 -31.06 -7.63 -9.13
N CYS A 121 -31.88 -7.72 -10.18
CA CYS A 121 -31.44 -8.28 -11.45
C CYS A 121 -30.51 -7.30 -12.19
N PRO A 122 -29.29 -7.68 -12.59
CA PRO A 122 -28.37 -6.76 -13.26
C PRO A 122 -28.88 -6.20 -14.61
N THR A 123 -29.78 -6.91 -15.29
CA THR A 123 -30.29 -6.51 -16.60
C THR A 123 -31.56 -5.68 -16.55
N CYS A 124 -32.47 -5.95 -15.60
CA CYS A 124 -33.77 -5.28 -15.52
C CYS A 124 -34.04 -4.53 -14.22
N GLY A 125 -33.15 -4.59 -13.23
CA GLY A 125 -33.28 -3.89 -11.95
C GLY A 125 -34.31 -4.47 -10.98
N GLU A 126 -35.14 -5.43 -11.42
CA GLU A 126 -36.18 -6.02 -10.57
C GLU A 126 -35.61 -6.73 -9.34
N ARG A 127 -36.33 -6.62 -8.23
CA ARG A 127 -35.97 -7.26 -6.96
C ARG A 127 -36.02 -8.78 -7.11
N ILE A 128 -34.92 -9.43 -6.73
CA ILE A 128 -34.84 -10.88 -6.65
C ILE A 128 -35.20 -11.28 -5.22
N ALA A 129 -36.19 -12.13 -5.04
CA ALA A 129 -36.52 -12.63 -3.71
C ALA A 129 -37.01 -14.07 -3.82
N ARG A 130 -36.45 -14.95 -3.00
CA ARG A 130 -37.00 -16.28 -2.79
C ARG A 130 -38.20 -16.14 -1.87
N GLN A 131 -39.39 -16.47 -2.37
CA GLN A 131 -40.60 -16.45 -1.56
C GLN A 131 -41.25 -17.84 -1.55
N THR A 132 -41.59 -18.33 -0.36
CA THR A 132 -42.39 -19.56 -0.27
C THR A 132 -43.82 -19.29 -0.76
N PRO A 133 -44.55 -20.31 -1.25
CA PRO A 133 -45.96 -20.15 -1.59
C PRO A 133 -46.75 -19.47 -0.46
N GLN A 134 -46.51 -19.89 0.80
CA GLN A 134 -47.12 -19.30 1.99
C GLN A 134 -46.85 -17.79 2.13
N GLN A 135 -45.62 -17.34 1.90
CA GLN A 135 -45.25 -15.92 2.00
C GLN A 135 -45.89 -15.07 0.88
N ILE A 136 -46.03 -15.63 -0.32
CA ILE A 136 -46.73 -14.98 -1.44
C ILE A 136 -48.21 -14.81 -1.05
N VAL A 137 -48.83 -15.86 -0.52
CA VAL A 137 -50.22 -15.81 -0.04
C VAL A 137 -50.41 -14.79 1.08
N ASP A 138 -49.51 -14.78 2.07
CA ASP A 138 -49.63 -13.85 3.20
C ASP A 138 -49.45 -12.38 2.76
N GLN A 139 -48.61 -12.09 1.75
CA GLN A 139 -48.49 -10.75 1.16
C GLN A 139 -49.77 -10.33 0.43
N VAL A 140 -50.39 -11.24 -0.34
CA VAL A 140 -51.63 -10.95 -1.06
C VAL A 140 -52.81 -10.77 -0.09
N LEU A 141 -52.84 -11.53 1.01
CA LEU A 141 -53.86 -11.37 2.06
C LEU A 141 -53.69 -10.08 2.88
N ALA A 142 -52.51 -9.48 2.88
CA ALA A 142 -52.27 -8.19 3.53
C ALA A 142 -52.79 -6.99 2.69
N MET A 143 -53.18 -7.22 1.43
CA MET A 143 -53.79 -6.19 0.56
C MET A 143 -55.23 -5.87 0.99
N ALA A 144 -55.80 -4.78 0.45
CA ALA A 144 -57.15 -4.36 0.77
C ALA A 144 -58.19 -5.45 0.45
N GLU A 145 -59.14 -5.65 1.37
CA GLU A 145 -60.20 -6.64 1.17
C GLU A 145 -61.09 -6.25 -0.02
N GLY A 146 -61.34 -7.20 -0.92
CA GLY A 146 -62.11 -6.97 -2.15
C GLY A 146 -61.27 -6.75 -3.42
N THR A 147 -59.94 -6.55 -3.29
CA THR A 147 -59.03 -6.41 -4.45
C THR A 147 -59.11 -7.63 -5.36
N ARG A 148 -59.35 -7.43 -6.66
CA ARG A 148 -59.49 -8.51 -7.64
C ARG A 148 -58.16 -8.75 -8.35
N PHE A 149 -57.80 -10.00 -8.55
CA PHE A 149 -56.58 -10.36 -9.27
C PHE A 149 -56.71 -11.69 -10.02
N LEU A 150 -55.89 -11.82 -11.06
CA LEU A 150 -55.72 -13.04 -11.85
C LEU A 150 -54.42 -13.70 -11.44
N VAL A 151 -54.46 -15.00 -11.14
CA VAL A 151 -53.27 -15.81 -10.90
C VAL A 151 -52.81 -16.36 -12.25
N LEU A 152 -51.66 -15.90 -12.71
CA LEU A 152 -51.08 -16.23 -14.01
C LEU A 152 -49.81 -17.07 -13.83
N ALA A 153 -49.68 -18.12 -14.65
CA ALA A 153 -48.49 -18.96 -14.71
C ALA A 153 -47.73 -18.70 -16.03
N PRO A 154 -46.60 -17.97 -16.02
CA PRO A 154 -45.83 -17.62 -17.23
C PRO A 154 -45.02 -18.81 -17.76
N VAL A 155 -45.69 -19.71 -18.49
CA VAL A 155 -45.10 -20.93 -19.04
C VAL A 155 -44.08 -20.67 -20.15
N VAL A 156 -44.27 -19.60 -20.93
CA VAL A 156 -43.32 -19.18 -21.97
C VAL A 156 -43.04 -17.69 -21.83
N ARG A 157 -41.76 -17.35 -21.76
CA ARG A 157 -41.26 -15.98 -21.57
C ARG A 157 -40.38 -15.61 -22.75
N THR A 158 -40.93 -14.81 -23.66
CA THR A 158 -40.24 -14.12 -24.74
C THR A 158 -39.40 -15.07 -25.61
N ARG A 159 -39.95 -16.27 -25.88
CA ARG A 159 -39.30 -17.31 -26.69
C ARG A 159 -39.93 -17.43 -28.07
N LYS A 160 -39.12 -17.78 -29.06
CA LYS A 160 -39.60 -18.05 -30.42
C LYS A 160 -40.17 -19.45 -30.52
N GLY A 161 -41.34 -19.58 -31.14
CA GLY A 161 -41.98 -20.88 -31.33
C GLY A 161 -43.45 -20.77 -31.71
N GLU A 162 -44.00 -21.84 -32.27
CA GLU A 162 -45.42 -21.93 -32.62
C GLU A 162 -46.28 -22.43 -31.44
N PHE A 163 -45.67 -23.13 -30.48
CA PHE A 163 -46.28 -23.60 -29.22
C PHE A 163 -47.63 -24.35 -29.31
N ALA A 164 -48.01 -24.87 -30.48
CA ALA A 164 -49.24 -25.67 -30.67
C ALA A 164 -49.31 -26.87 -29.71
N ASP A 165 -48.23 -27.66 -29.61
CA ASP A 165 -48.12 -28.80 -28.69
C ASP A 165 -48.26 -28.39 -27.21
N LEU A 166 -47.88 -27.15 -26.87
CA LEU A 166 -48.02 -26.62 -25.52
C LEU A 166 -49.49 -26.31 -25.21
N PHE A 167 -50.22 -25.69 -26.15
CA PHE A 167 -51.65 -25.43 -26.00
C PHE A 167 -52.45 -26.73 -25.86
N ASP A 168 -52.15 -27.75 -26.65
CA ASP A 168 -52.82 -29.06 -26.54
C ASP A 168 -52.58 -29.72 -25.18
N LYS A 169 -51.36 -29.65 -24.65
CA LYS A 169 -51.02 -30.16 -23.31
C LYS A 169 -51.78 -29.42 -22.22
N LEU A 170 -51.83 -28.09 -22.29
CA LEU A 170 -52.53 -27.26 -21.32
C LEU A 170 -54.05 -27.50 -21.36
N ASN A 171 -54.61 -27.71 -22.56
CA ASN A 171 -56.03 -28.07 -22.73
C ASN A 171 -56.31 -29.47 -22.16
N ALA A 172 -55.43 -30.44 -22.41
CA ALA A 172 -55.51 -31.79 -21.82
C ALA A 172 -55.40 -31.79 -20.28
N GLN A 173 -54.69 -30.83 -19.71
CA GLN A 173 -54.60 -30.60 -18.25
C GLN A 173 -55.82 -29.87 -17.68
N GLY A 174 -56.77 -29.42 -18.52
CA GLY A 174 -58.03 -28.83 -18.11
C GLY A 174 -58.06 -27.30 -17.98
N TYR A 175 -57.01 -26.59 -18.42
CA TYR A 175 -57.02 -25.12 -18.43
C TYR A 175 -57.89 -24.58 -19.55
N SER A 176 -58.72 -23.56 -19.25
CA SER A 176 -59.68 -23.00 -20.20
C SER A 176 -59.22 -21.70 -20.88
N ARG A 177 -58.30 -20.96 -20.26
CA ARG A 177 -57.88 -19.61 -20.72
C ARG A 177 -56.37 -19.45 -20.64
N VAL A 178 -55.81 -18.83 -21.67
CA VAL A 178 -54.37 -18.52 -21.80
C VAL A 178 -54.24 -17.09 -22.30
N ARG A 179 -53.31 -16.33 -21.72
CA ARG A 179 -52.90 -15.01 -22.19
C ARG A 179 -51.71 -15.20 -23.10
N VAL A 180 -51.84 -14.76 -24.35
CA VAL A 180 -50.78 -14.85 -25.36
C VAL A 180 -50.52 -13.43 -25.87
N ASP A 181 -49.29 -12.96 -25.74
CA ASP A 181 -48.86 -11.61 -26.13
C ASP A 181 -49.79 -10.51 -25.59
N GLY A 182 -50.23 -10.66 -24.33
CA GLY A 182 -51.11 -9.72 -23.62
C GLY A 182 -52.61 -9.88 -23.90
N VAL A 183 -53.02 -10.77 -24.81
CA VAL A 183 -54.43 -11.01 -25.15
C VAL A 183 -54.91 -12.35 -24.59
N VAL A 184 -56.06 -12.37 -23.91
CA VAL A 184 -56.62 -13.60 -23.33
C VAL A 184 -57.44 -14.36 -24.37
N HIS A 185 -57.00 -15.58 -24.69
CA HIS A 185 -57.65 -16.51 -25.61
C HIS A 185 -58.25 -17.72 -24.85
N PRO A 186 -59.38 -18.28 -25.32
CA PRO A 186 -59.86 -19.58 -24.88
C PRO A 186 -58.93 -20.70 -25.41
N LEU A 187 -58.53 -21.65 -24.56
CA LEU A 187 -57.66 -22.76 -24.95
C LEU A 187 -58.30 -23.75 -25.94
N THR A 188 -59.61 -23.71 -26.10
CA THR A 188 -60.33 -24.48 -27.13
C THR A 188 -60.07 -23.96 -28.54
N ASP A 189 -59.65 -22.69 -28.67
CA ASP A 189 -59.32 -22.04 -29.94
C ASP A 189 -58.10 -21.12 -29.76
N PRO A 190 -56.89 -21.70 -29.57
CA PRO A 190 -55.68 -20.93 -29.34
C PRO A 190 -55.21 -20.26 -30.64
N PRO A 191 -54.60 -19.07 -30.56
CA PRO A 191 -54.08 -18.37 -31.73
C PRO A 191 -52.92 -19.16 -32.35
N LYS A 192 -52.84 -19.19 -33.69
CA LYS A 192 -51.68 -19.76 -34.40
C LYS A 192 -50.50 -18.79 -34.32
N LEU A 193 -49.46 -19.19 -33.59
CA LEU A 193 -48.27 -18.37 -33.38
C LEU A 193 -47.22 -18.57 -34.46
N LYS A 194 -46.50 -17.50 -34.79
CA LYS A 194 -45.47 -17.54 -35.84
C LYS A 194 -44.16 -18.03 -35.24
N LYS A 195 -43.62 -19.11 -35.78
CA LYS A 195 -42.38 -19.73 -35.32
C LYS A 195 -41.16 -18.79 -35.23
N GLN A 196 -41.12 -17.71 -36.02
CA GLN A 196 -40.01 -16.76 -36.07
C GLN A 196 -40.12 -15.57 -35.09
N GLU A 197 -41.32 -15.32 -34.56
CA GLU A 197 -41.62 -14.23 -33.63
C GLU A 197 -41.46 -14.72 -32.18
N LYS A 198 -41.13 -13.79 -31.27
CA LYS A 198 -41.03 -14.10 -29.84
C LYS A 198 -42.41 -13.93 -29.23
N HIS A 199 -42.84 -14.90 -28.43
CA HIS A 199 -44.16 -14.89 -27.79
C HIS A 199 -44.03 -15.01 -26.27
N ASP A 200 -44.98 -14.39 -25.57
CA ASP A 200 -45.22 -14.53 -24.13
C ASP A 200 -46.54 -15.30 -23.93
N ILE A 201 -46.49 -16.42 -23.20
CA ILE A 201 -47.64 -17.30 -22.97
C ILE A 201 -47.79 -17.52 -21.47
N GLU A 202 -48.92 -17.09 -20.92
CA GLU A 202 -49.25 -17.17 -19.50
C GLU A 202 -50.61 -17.83 -19.31
N VAL A 203 -50.66 -18.89 -18.51
CA VAL A 203 -51.92 -19.61 -18.26
C VAL A 203 -52.68 -18.92 -17.14
N VAL A 204 -53.98 -18.69 -17.34
CA VAL A 204 -54.85 -18.18 -16.29
C VAL A 204 -55.23 -19.35 -15.38
N VAL A 205 -54.61 -19.43 -14.21
CA VAL A 205 -54.80 -20.53 -13.25
C VAL A 205 -56.08 -20.31 -12.45
N ASP A 206 -56.27 -19.12 -11.89
CA ASP A 206 -57.50 -18.76 -11.17
C ASP A 206 -57.79 -17.25 -11.22
N ARG A 207 -59.03 -16.89 -10.91
CA ARG A 207 -59.47 -15.51 -10.69
C ARG A 207 -59.98 -15.41 -9.25
N LEU A 208 -59.29 -14.60 -8.45
CA LEU A 208 -59.55 -14.51 -7.03
C LEU A 208 -59.79 -13.06 -6.61
N THR A 209 -60.38 -12.93 -5.42
CA THR A 209 -60.58 -11.65 -4.73
C THR A 209 -60.03 -11.78 -3.32
N VAL A 210 -59.29 -10.80 -2.83
CA VAL A 210 -58.71 -10.83 -1.48
C VAL A 210 -59.84 -10.92 -0.45
N LYS A 211 -59.95 -12.06 0.23
CA LYS A 211 -60.90 -12.36 1.32
C LYS A 211 -60.25 -13.35 2.28
N ALA A 212 -60.47 -13.20 3.59
CA ALA A 212 -59.91 -14.12 4.58
C ALA A 212 -60.30 -15.59 4.35
N ALA A 213 -61.54 -15.83 3.89
CA ALA A 213 -62.05 -17.17 3.56
C ALA A 213 -61.42 -17.78 2.29
N ALA A 214 -60.76 -16.98 1.44
CA ALA A 214 -60.14 -17.44 0.19
C ALA A 214 -58.70 -17.94 0.36
N LYS A 215 -58.14 -17.94 1.59
CA LYS A 215 -56.75 -18.31 1.87
C LYS A 215 -56.35 -19.67 1.27
N GLN A 216 -57.14 -20.72 1.54
CA GLN A 216 -56.82 -22.08 1.07
C GLN A 216 -56.80 -22.16 -0.47
N ARG A 217 -57.81 -21.59 -1.12
CA ARG A 217 -57.92 -21.57 -2.58
C ARG A 217 -56.79 -20.76 -3.24
N LEU A 218 -56.38 -19.66 -2.60
CA LEU A 218 -55.25 -18.85 -3.04
C LEU A 218 -53.93 -19.63 -2.93
N THR A 219 -53.70 -20.35 -1.84
CA THR A 219 -52.54 -21.24 -1.69
C THR A 219 -52.48 -22.28 -2.79
N ASP A 220 -53.57 -23.01 -3.02
CA ASP A 220 -53.62 -24.06 -4.06
C ASP A 220 -53.35 -23.48 -5.46
N SER A 221 -53.89 -22.29 -5.74
CA SER A 221 -53.71 -21.60 -7.04
C SER A 221 -52.28 -21.11 -7.25
N VAL A 222 -51.66 -20.56 -6.20
CA VAL A 222 -50.25 -20.12 -6.22
C VAL A 222 -49.32 -21.29 -6.40
N GLU A 223 -49.51 -22.40 -5.67
CA GLU A 223 -48.71 -23.63 -5.84
C GLU A 223 -48.86 -24.22 -7.24
N THR A 224 -50.09 -24.24 -7.77
CA THR A 224 -50.36 -24.72 -9.14
C THR A 224 -49.63 -23.86 -10.17
N ALA A 225 -49.68 -22.53 -10.02
CA ALA A 225 -49.00 -21.61 -10.92
C ALA A 225 -47.46 -21.76 -10.87
N LEU A 226 -46.90 -21.84 -9.66
CA LEU A 226 -45.47 -22.06 -9.44
C LEU A 226 -45.01 -23.39 -10.06
N ASN A 227 -45.74 -24.49 -9.85
CA ASN A 227 -45.40 -25.79 -10.44
C ASN A 227 -45.47 -25.78 -11.97
N LEU A 228 -46.45 -25.08 -12.55
CA LEU A 228 -46.65 -25.02 -13.99
C LEU A 228 -45.59 -24.15 -14.71
N ALA A 229 -45.10 -23.09 -14.05
CA ALA A 229 -44.18 -22.11 -14.62
C ALA A 229 -42.77 -22.13 -13.98
N ASP A 230 -42.32 -23.30 -13.52
CA ASP A 230 -40.97 -23.56 -12.97
C ASP A 230 -40.57 -22.60 -11.82
N GLY A 231 -41.50 -22.36 -10.89
CA GLY A 231 -41.33 -21.56 -9.70
C GLY A 231 -41.57 -20.07 -9.88
N ILE A 232 -42.44 -19.67 -10.82
CA ILE A 232 -42.84 -18.25 -11.02
C ILE A 232 -44.36 -18.13 -11.10
N VAL A 233 -44.91 -17.09 -10.46
CA VAL A 233 -46.31 -16.72 -10.56
C VAL A 233 -46.41 -15.22 -10.80
N VAL A 234 -47.37 -14.79 -11.62
CA VAL A 234 -47.68 -13.39 -11.88
C VAL A 234 -49.10 -13.12 -11.41
N LEU A 235 -49.29 -12.06 -10.63
CA LEU A 235 -50.60 -11.58 -10.24
C LEU A 235 -50.90 -10.32 -11.06
N GLU A 236 -51.95 -10.36 -11.86
CA GLU A 236 -52.44 -9.19 -12.60
C GLU A 236 -53.66 -8.63 -11.89
N PHE A 237 -53.65 -7.32 -11.65
CA PHE A 237 -54.74 -6.59 -10.99
C PHE A 237 -55.57 -5.85 -12.06
N PRO A 238 -56.80 -6.30 -12.37
CA PRO A 238 -57.59 -5.73 -13.48
C PRO A 238 -58.28 -4.40 -13.16
N ASP A 239 -58.31 -3.98 -11.89
CA ASP A 239 -59.03 -2.78 -11.46
C ASP A 239 -58.14 -1.54 -11.68
N ASP A 240 -58.41 -0.85 -12.79
CA ASP A 240 -57.84 0.43 -13.22
C ASP A 240 -58.73 1.55 -12.63
N HIS A 241 -58.45 1.98 -11.40
CA HIS A 241 -58.92 3.25 -10.86
C HIS A 241 -57.89 3.81 -9.88
N ASP A 242 -57.52 5.08 -10.10
CA ASP A 242 -56.47 5.92 -9.48
C ASP A 242 -56.47 6.06 -7.93
N GLU A 243 -56.84 5.05 -7.16
CA GLU A 243 -56.90 5.13 -5.68
C GLU A 243 -56.16 4.00 -4.93
N HIS A 244 -55.46 3.07 -5.61
CA HIS A 244 -54.70 2.02 -4.93
C HIS A 244 -53.24 1.92 -5.40
N ASP A 245 -52.33 1.86 -4.42
CA ASP A 245 -50.86 2.00 -4.51
C ASP A 245 -50.15 0.73 -5.05
N HIS A 246 -50.75 0.01 -6.01
CA HIS A 246 -50.27 -1.31 -6.46
C HIS A 246 -49.97 -1.34 -7.97
N PRO A 247 -48.85 -1.97 -8.39
CA PRO A 247 -48.49 -2.11 -9.81
C PRO A 247 -49.48 -3.04 -10.54
N ARG A 248 -49.78 -2.74 -11.81
CA ARG A 248 -50.71 -3.49 -12.68
C ARG A 248 -50.40 -4.99 -12.76
N GLU A 249 -49.12 -5.36 -12.67
CA GLU A 249 -48.67 -6.74 -12.54
C GLU A 249 -47.65 -6.84 -11.41
N GLN A 250 -47.77 -7.89 -10.59
CA GLN A 250 -46.80 -8.22 -9.55
C GLN A 250 -46.31 -9.65 -9.73
N ARG A 251 -44.99 -9.83 -9.87
CA ARG A 251 -44.37 -11.12 -10.15
C ARG A 251 -43.71 -11.68 -8.88
N PHE A 252 -43.81 -12.98 -8.68
CA PHE A 252 -43.20 -13.69 -7.56
C PHE A 252 -42.44 -14.91 -8.04
N SER A 253 -41.36 -15.27 -7.35
CA SER A 253 -40.59 -16.49 -7.63
C SER A 253 -40.30 -17.30 -6.37
N GLU A 254 -40.40 -18.63 -6.51
CA GLU A 254 -40.02 -19.62 -5.50
C GLU A 254 -38.51 -19.88 -5.47
N LYS A 255 -37.80 -19.49 -6.54
CA LYS A 255 -36.34 -19.60 -6.68
C LYS A 255 -35.70 -18.23 -6.51
N LEU A 256 -34.40 -18.18 -6.25
CA LEU A 256 -33.61 -16.94 -6.32
C LEU A 256 -33.38 -16.54 -7.79
N ALA A 257 -34.47 -16.28 -8.52
CA ALA A 257 -34.45 -16.04 -9.95
C ALA A 257 -35.06 -14.67 -10.28
N CYS A 258 -34.60 -14.07 -11.37
CA CYS A 258 -35.21 -12.86 -11.89
C CYS A 258 -36.67 -13.14 -12.31
N PRO A 259 -37.67 -12.36 -11.85
CA PRO A 259 -39.05 -12.54 -12.27
C PRO A 259 -39.26 -12.46 -13.79
N ASN A 260 -38.41 -11.68 -14.47
CA ASN A 260 -38.40 -11.54 -15.93
C ASN A 260 -37.61 -12.64 -16.68
N GLY A 261 -37.11 -13.66 -15.99
CA GLY A 261 -36.47 -14.83 -16.62
C GLY A 261 -35.06 -14.61 -17.16
N HIS A 262 -34.37 -13.56 -16.73
CA HIS A 262 -32.95 -13.40 -17.02
C HIS A 262 -32.12 -14.46 -16.27
N PRO A 263 -31.12 -15.07 -16.93
CA PRO A 263 -30.20 -15.99 -16.27
C PRO A 263 -29.34 -15.23 -15.27
N LEU A 264 -29.18 -15.79 -14.07
CA LEU A 264 -28.29 -15.29 -13.02
C LEU A 264 -27.16 -16.31 -12.83
N ALA A 265 -25.91 -15.86 -12.77
CA ALA A 265 -24.76 -16.74 -12.59
C ALA A 265 -24.48 -17.11 -11.11
N VAL A 266 -25.48 -16.94 -10.24
CA VAL A 266 -25.36 -17.11 -8.78
C VAL A 266 -26.51 -17.96 -8.25
N ASP A 267 -26.16 -19.04 -7.55
CA ASP A 267 -27.13 -19.99 -6.97
C ASP A 267 -27.64 -19.55 -5.59
N ASP A 268 -26.77 -18.94 -4.78
CA ASP A 268 -27.04 -18.50 -3.41
C ASP A 268 -26.39 -17.14 -3.06
N LEU A 269 -27.02 -16.42 -2.12
CA LEU A 269 -26.47 -15.18 -1.54
C LEU A 269 -25.88 -15.48 -0.17
N GLU A 270 -24.85 -16.32 -0.16
CA GLU A 270 -24.04 -16.55 1.04
C GLU A 270 -22.94 -15.50 1.18
N PRO A 271 -22.39 -15.27 2.39
CA PRO A 271 -21.28 -14.33 2.60
C PRO A 271 -20.07 -14.59 1.68
N ARG A 272 -19.81 -15.86 1.31
CA ARG A 272 -18.74 -16.24 0.37
C ARG A 272 -18.95 -15.68 -1.04
N SER A 273 -20.21 -15.46 -1.45
CA SER A 273 -20.58 -14.90 -2.76
C SER A 273 -20.18 -13.44 -2.87
N PHE A 274 -19.97 -12.74 -1.75
CA PHE A 274 -19.43 -11.38 -1.70
C PHE A 274 -17.90 -11.34 -1.60
N SER A 275 -17.21 -12.48 -1.65
CA SER A 275 -15.75 -12.55 -1.57
C SER A 275 -15.11 -12.60 -2.96
N PHE A 276 -14.32 -11.58 -3.30
CA PHE A 276 -13.51 -11.60 -4.53
C PHE A 276 -12.31 -12.58 -4.44
N ASN A 277 -12.02 -13.14 -3.27
CA ASN A 277 -11.04 -14.22 -3.11
C ASN A 277 -11.63 -15.60 -3.43
N SER A 278 -12.95 -15.68 -3.58
CA SER A 278 -13.68 -16.91 -3.85
C SER A 278 -14.21 -16.92 -5.28
N PRO A 279 -14.15 -18.05 -6.01
CA PRO A 279 -14.70 -18.12 -7.38
C PRO A 279 -16.22 -17.89 -7.45
N TYR A 280 -16.94 -18.03 -6.33
CA TYR A 280 -18.37 -17.75 -6.24
C TYR A 280 -18.67 -16.26 -6.48
N GLY A 281 -17.87 -15.36 -5.90
CA GLY A 281 -18.07 -13.91 -6.00
C GLY A 281 -17.13 -13.19 -6.95
N ALA A 282 -15.97 -13.76 -7.25
CA ALA A 282 -14.94 -13.12 -8.07
C ALA A 282 -15.39 -12.90 -9.52
N CYS A 283 -15.06 -11.72 -10.06
CA CYS A 283 -15.20 -11.44 -11.48
C CYS A 283 -14.43 -12.48 -12.30
N PRO A 284 -15.06 -13.14 -13.30
CA PRO A 284 -14.42 -14.22 -14.06
C PRO A 284 -13.24 -13.74 -14.91
N GLU A 285 -13.31 -12.51 -15.43
CA GLU A 285 -12.30 -11.95 -16.34
C GLU A 285 -10.97 -11.68 -15.61
N CYS A 286 -11.02 -10.97 -14.47
CA CYS A 286 -9.81 -10.65 -13.70
C CYS A 286 -9.56 -11.63 -12.54
N SER A 287 -10.39 -12.67 -12.40
CA SER A 287 -10.32 -13.64 -11.29
C SER A 287 -10.26 -12.98 -9.90
N GLY A 288 -11.02 -11.89 -9.71
CA GLY A 288 -11.05 -11.14 -8.45
C GLY A 288 -9.89 -10.17 -8.18
N LEU A 289 -8.99 -9.94 -9.15
CA LEU A 289 -7.92 -8.94 -9.01
C LEU A 289 -8.40 -7.49 -9.13
N GLY A 290 -9.43 -7.25 -9.94
CA GLY A 290 -9.96 -5.91 -10.25
C GLY A 290 -9.17 -5.13 -11.31
N ILE A 291 -7.92 -5.51 -11.55
CA ILE A 291 -7.04 -4.86 -12.52
C ILE A 291 -6.67 -5.79 -13.67
N ARG A 292 -6.34 -5.20 -14.82
CA ARG A 292 -5.66 -5.86 -15.93
C ARG A 292 -4.51 -4.97 -16.40
N LYS A 293 -3.41 -5.60 -16.85
CA LYS A 293 -2.35 -4.88 -17.55
C LYS A 293 -2.78 -4.63 -18.98
N GLU A 294 -2.90 -3.37 -19.36
CA GLU A 294 -3.20 -2.96 -20.73
C GLU A 294 -2.12 -1.99 -21.23
N VAL A 295 -1.88 -2.00 -22.55
CA VAL A 295 -0.92 -1.06 -23.16
C VAL A 295 -1.51 0.34 -23.07
N ASP A 296 -0.77 1.26 -22.44
CA ASP A 296 -1.22 2.63 -22.22
C ASP A 296 -0.75 3.51 -23.40
N PRO A 297 -1.66 4.13 -24.16
CA PRO A 297 -1.30 5.03 -25.26
C PRO A 297 -0.40 6.20 -24.82
N ASP A 298 -0.55 6.68 -23.58
CA ASP A 298 0.24 7.79 -23.05
C ASP A 298 1.70 7.36 -22.78
N LEU A 299 1.94 6.07 -22.49
CA LEU A 299 3.31 5.51 -22.37
C LEU A 299 3.93 5.20 -23.72
N VAL A 300 3.11 4.88 -24.71
CA VAL A 300 3.55 4.63 -26.09
C VAL A 300 3.97 5.94 -26.76
N VAL A 301 3.24 7.03 -26.51
CA VAL A 301 3.57 8.38 -26.99
C VAL A 301 3.70 9.35 -25.81
N PRO A 302 4.85 9.36 -25.11
CA PRO A 302 5.03 10.15 -23.88
C PRO A 302 4.99 11.67 -24.10
N ASP A 303 5.32 12.13 -25.31
CA ASP A 303 5.37 13.55 -25.63
C ASP A 303 4.62 13.83 -26.93
N PRO A 304 3.37 14.33 -26.83
CA PRO A 304 2.56 14.68 -28.00
C PRO A 304 3.13 15.82 -28.84
N ASP A 305 4.09 16.61 -28.33
CA ASP A 305 4.67 17.74 -29.06
C ASP A 305 5.90 17.33 -29.89
N ARG A 306 6.42 16.09 -29.73
CA ARG A 306 7.50 15.53 -30.55
C ARG A 306 7.03 15.04 -31.93
N THR A 307 7.92 15.07 -32.90
CA THR A 307 7.69 14.52 -34.25
C THR A 307 7.89 12.99 -34.27
N LEU A 308 7.33 12.31 -35.27
CA LEU A 308 7.53 10.87 -35.43
C LEU A 308 9.00 10.53 -35.73
N ALA A 309 9.70 11.39 -36.49
CA ALA A 309 11.12 11.25 -36.80
C ALA A 309 12.03 11.40 -35.58
N GLU A 310 11.66 12.25 -34.61
CA GLU A 310 12.34 12.39 -33.31
C GLU A 310 12.01 11.25 -32.32
N GLY A 311 11.22 10.26 -32.77
CA GLY A 311 10.88 9.08 -31.97
C GLY A 311 9.72 9.32 -31.01
N ALA A 312 8.67 10.03 -31.44
CA ALA A 312 7.44 10.19 -30.63
C ALA A 312 6.84 8.84 -30.17
N VAL A 313 6.94 7.78 -30.98
CA VAL A 313 6.51 6.42 -30.60
C VAL A 313 7.64 5.69 -29.87
N ALA A 314 7.60 5.70 -28.54
CA ALA A 314 8.70 5.25 -27.68
C ALA A 314 9.13 3.78 -27.90
N PRO A 315 8.23 2.78 -28.05
CA PRO A 315 8.61 1.38 -28.30
C PRO A 315 9.46 1.17 -29.55
N TRP A 316 9.31 2.05 -30.54
CA TRP A 316 9.98 1.98 -31.82
C TRP A 316 11.17 2.92 -31.95
N SER A 317 11.46 3.73 -30.93
CA SER A 317 12.47 4.80 -31.01
C SER A 317 13.93 4.36 -30.86
N THR A 318 14.22 3.09 -30.59
CA THR A 318 15.58 2.64 -30.21
C THR A 318 16.22 1.61 -31.15
N GLY A 319 17.52 1.80 -31.43
CA GLY A 319 18.38 0.85 -32.14
C GLY A 319 18.06 0.67 -33.63
N HIS A 320 18.44 -0.47 -34.21
CA HIS A 320 18.19 -0.81 -35.62
C HIS A 320 16.69 -0.89 -35.97
N THR A 321 15.85 -1.04 -34.95
CA THR A 321 14.39 -1.08 -35.04
C THR A 321 13.81 0.30 -35.38
N ALA A 322 14.47 1.38 -34.94
CA ALA A 322 13.99 2.74 -35.20
C ALA A 322 13.98 3.11 -36.67
N GLU A 323 15.04 2.81 -37.41
CA GLU A 323 15.08 3.07 -38.86
C GLU A 323 14.01 2.26 -39.62
N TYR A 324 13.75 1.02 -39.20
CA TYR A 324 12.74 0.17 -39.82
C TYR A 324 11.33 0.75 -39.63
N PHE A 325 10.95 1.07 -38.40
CA PHE A 325 9.62 1.60 -38.11
C PHE A 325 9.44 3.03 -38.63
N THR A 326 10.48 3.87 -38.61
CA THR A 326 10.40 5.23 -39.18
C THR A 326 10.13 5.17 -40.69
N ARG A 327 10.77 4.24 -41.42
CA ARG A 327 10.50 4.03 -42.86
C ARG A 327 9.09 3.51 -43.10
N MET A 328 8.59 2.65 -42.23
CA MET A 328 7.22 2.14 -42.31
C MET A 328 6.19 3.24 -42.01
N LEU A 329 6.45 4.11 -41.04
CA LEU A 329 5.62 5.29 -40.75
C LEU A 329 5.62 6.29 -41.90
N ALA A 330 6.76 6.50 -42.57
CA ALA A 330 6.82 7.34 -43.77
C ALA A 330 5.97 6.76 -44.92
N GLY A 331 6.07 5.45 -45.18
CA GLY A 331 5.21 4.79 -46.18
C GLY A 331 3.73 4.81 -45.84
N LEU A 332 3.38 4.75 -44.54
CA LEU A 332 2.00 4.92 -44.07
C LEU A 332 1.54 6.38 -44.25
N GLY A 333 2.44 7.33 -44.03
CA GLY A 333 2.25 8.76 -44.25
C GLY A 333 1.90 9.11 -45.70
N ASP A 334 2.58 8.48 -46.67
CA ASP A 334 2.28 8.63 -48.11
C ASP A 334 0.86 8.17 -48.46
N ALA A 335 0.33 7.14 -47.78
CA ALA A 335 -1.01 6.60 -48.02
C ALA A 335 -2.11 7.43 -47.32
N LEU A 336 -1.87 7.87 -46.08
CA LEU A 336 -2.85 8.55 -45.23
C LEU A 336 -2.76 10.08 -45.22
N GLY A 337 -1.74 10.66 -45.87
CA GLY A 337 -1.55 12.10 -46.01
C GLY A 337 -1.01 12.77 -44.75
N PHE A 338 0.01 12.21 -44.11
CA PHE A 338 0.74 12.84 -43.01
C PHE A 338 2.26 12.67 -43.15
N ASP A 339 3.02 13.58 -42.58
CA ASP A 339 4.49 13.56 -42.64
C ASP A 339 5.10 13.14 -41.29
N VAL A 340 6.26 12.48 -41.35
CA VAL A 340 7.01 12.03 -40.16
C VAL A 340 7.61 13.18 -39.35
N ASP A 341 7.81 14.34 -39.99
CA ASP A 341 8.27 15.57 -39.33
C ASP A 341 7.13 16.38 -38.69
N THR A 342 5.88 15.89 -38.75
CA THR A 342 4.74 16.53 -38.07
C THR A 342 4.69 16.11 -36.60
N PRO A 343 4.58 17.06 -35.64
CA PRO A 343 4.34 16.75 -34.23
C PRO A 343 3.10 15.87 -34.02
N TRP A 344 3.16 14.91 -33.10
CA TRP A 344 2.08 13.93 -32.86
C TRP A 344 0.71 14.60 -32.65
N ARG A 345 0.65 15.68 -31.87
CA ARG A 345 -0.57 16.44 -31.58
C ARG A 345 -1.20 17.08 -32.81
N LYS A 346 -0.39 17.42 -33.82
CA LYS A 346 -0.85 18.02 -35.09
C LYS A 346 -1.28 16.98 -36.12
N LEU A 347 -1.05 15.69 -35.86
CA LEU A 347 -1.47 14.62 -36.75
C LEU A 347 -3.02 14.50 -36.79
N PRO A 348 -3.60 14.26 -37.98
CA PRO A 348 -5.02 13.93 -38.10
C PRO A 348 -5.42 12.77 -37.19
N ALA A 349 -6.65 12.78 -36.66
CA ALA A 349 -7.14 11.70 -35.79
C ALA A 349 -7.08 10.32 -36.47
N LYS A 350 -7.36 10.26 -37.78
CA LYS A 350 -7.24 9.03 -38.59
C LYS A 350 -5.80 8.50 -38.62
N ALA A 351 -4.80 9.38 -38.74
CA ALA A 351 -3.39 9.00 -38.73
C ALA A 351 -2.95 8.48 -37.35
N ARG A 352 -3.35 9.16 -36.26
CA ARG A 352 -3.07 8.70 -34.89
C ARG A 352 -3.67 7.32 -34.62
N LYS A 353 -4.93 7.12 -35.01
CA LYS A 353 -5.61 5.82 -34.88
C LYS A 353 -4.89 4.72 -35.67
N ALA A 354 -4.54 5.00 -36.92
CA ALA A 354 -3.81 4.05 -37.77
C ALA A 354 -2.46 3.64 -37.16
N ILE A 355 -1.72 4.58 -36.58
CA ILE A 355 -0.43 4.29 -35.92
C ILE A 355 -0.62 3.43 -34.66
N LEU A 356 -1.67 3.70 -33.87
CA LEU A 356 -1.95 3.01 -32.61
C LEU A 356 -2.53 1.61 -32.81
N GLU A 357 -3.64 1.52 -33.54
CA GLU A 357 -4.48 0.31 -33.68
C GLU A 357 -4.23 -0.47 -34.96
N GLY A 358 -3.51 0.13 -35.92
CA GLY A 358 -3.24 -0.46 -37.23
C GLY A 358 -4.13 0.09 -38.34
N ALA A 359 -3.81 -0.29 -39.58
CA ALA A 359 -4.56 0.04 -40.77
C ALA A 359 -4.72 -1.20 -41.65
N ASP A 360 -5.89 -1.35 -42.27
CA ASP A 360 -6.18 -2.43 -43.22
C ASP A 360 -5.46 -2.23 -44.58
N GLU A 361 -4.82 -1.08 -44.78
CA GLU A 361 -4.08 -0.75 -46.00
C GLU A 361 -2.64 -1.29 -45.93
N GLN A 362 -2.18 -1.94 -47.01
CA GLN A 362 -0.81 -2.44 -47.10
C GLN A 362 0.17 -1.28 -47.30
N VAL A 363 1.14 -1.18 -46.39
CA VAL A 363 2.17 -0.14 -46.45
C VAL A 363 3.29 -0.60 -47.38
N HIS A 364 3.61 0.22 -48.38
CA HIS A 364 4.72 -0.03 -49.28
C HIS A 364 6.03 0.53 -48.69
N VAL A 365 6.91 -0.37 -48.22
CA VAL A 365 8.18 0.01 -47.59
C VAL A 365 9.33 -0.15 -48.57
N ARG A 366 10.08 0.92 -48.82
CA ARG A 366 11.28 0.91 -49.68
C ARG A 366 12.53 1.20 -48.84
N TYR A 367 13.55 0.33 -48.94
CA TYR A 367 14.82 0.56 -48.25
C TYR A 367 16.02 0.13 -49.09
N ARG A 368 17.18 0.72 -48.79
CA ARG A 368 18.46 0.34 -49.39
C ARG A 368 19.19 -0.59 -48.44
N ASN A 369 19.51 -1.79 -48.90
CA ASN A 369 20.23 -2.76 -48.07
C ASN A 369 21.72 -2.38 -47.94
N ARG A 370 22.45 -3.09 -47.07
CA ARG A 370 23.90 -2.90 -46.85
C ARG A 370 24.75 -3.01 -48.13
N TYR A 371 24.26 -3.69 -49.17
CA TYR A 371 24.92 -3.86 -50.47
C TYR A 371 24.50 -2.81 -51.52
N GLY A 372 23.83 -1.74 -51.09
CA GLY A 372 23.41 -0.65 -51.97
C GLY A 372 22.25 -0.97 -52.91
N ARG A 373 21.63 -2.16 -52.81
CA ARG A 373 20.45 -2.56 -53.60
C ARG A 373 19.18 -2.08 -52.93
N THR A 374 18.30 -1.47 -53.71
CA THR A 374 16.99 -1.04 -53.26
C THR A 374 16.02 -2.23 -53.27
N ARG A 375 15.43 -2.54 -52.12
CA ARG A 375 14.37 -3.54 -51.98
C ARG A 375 13.08 -2.84 -51.59
N SER A 376 11.95 -3.34 -52.11
CA SER A 376 10.62 -2.93 -51.68
C SER A 376 9.79 -4.17 -51.33
N TYR A 377 8.90 -4.02 -50.35
CA TYR A 377 7.92 -5.02 -49.97
C TYR A 377 6.65 -4.32 -49.46
N TYR A 378 5.54 -5.04 -49.53
CA TYR A 378 4.29 -4.64 -48.90
C TYR A 378 4.21 -5.33 -47.54
N ALA A 379 3.80 -4.59 -46.51
CA ALA A 379 3.56 -5.14 -45.18
C ALA A 379 2.23 -4.62 -44.64
N ASP A 380 1.50 -5.52 -44.00
CA ASP A 380 0.30 -5.17 -43.23
C ASP A 380 0.74 -4.39 -41.98
N PHE A 381 0.06 -3.28 -41.70
CA PHE A 381 0.41 -2.42 -40.59
C PHE A 381 -0.52 -2.68 -39.40
N GLU A 382 -0.09 -3.53 -38.48
CA GLU A 382 -0.89 -3.96 -37.32
C GLU A 382 -1.01 -2.90 -36.21
N GLY A 383 -0.25 -1.80 -36.26
CA GLY A 383 -0.22 -0.79 -35.21
C GLY A 383 0.64 -1.16 -34.00
N VAL A 384 1.00 -0.15 -33.20
CA VAL A 384 1.92 -0.34 -32.04
C VAL A 384 1.27 -1.08 -30.88
N LEU A 385 -0.03 -0.91 -30.64
CA LEU A 385 -0.72 -1.53 -29.50
C LEU A 385 -0.81 -3.05 -29.68
N ALA A 386 -1.29 -3.51 -30.84
CA ALA A 386 -1.36 -4.92 -31.18
C ALA A 386 0.05 -5.55 -31.27
N PHE A 387 1.03 -4.82 -31.81
CA PHE A 387 2.44 -5.24 -31.81
C PHE A 387 2.94 -5.54 -30.40
N LEU A 388 2.71 -4.63 -29.44
CA LEU A 388 3.14 -4.79 -28.04
C LEU A 388 2.43 -5.95 -27.34
N GLN A 389 1.10 -6.06 -27.48
CA GLN A 389 0.33 -7.17 -26.90
C GLN A 389 0.81 -8.53 -27.43
N ARG A 390 0.99 -8.66 -28.75
CA ARG A 390 1.50 -9.90 -29.35
C ARG A 390 2.92 -10.20 -28.89
N LYS A 391 3.80 -9.20 -28.83
CA LYS A 391 5.18 -9.40 -28.36
C LYS A 391 5.22 -9.84 -26.91
N MET A 392 4.37 -9.30 -26.05
CA MET A 392 4.24 -9.75 -24.67
C MET A 392 3.81 -11.21 -24.56
N ALA A 393 2.81 -11.64 -25.34
CA ALA A 393 2.33 -13.02 -25.33
C ALA A 393 3.36 -14.03 -25.90
N GLN A 394 4.16 -13.63 -26.89
CA GLN A 394 5.12 -14.52 -27.58
C GLN A 394 6.52 -14.52 -26.97
N THR A 395 6.89 -13.49 -26.21
CA THR A 395 8.27 -13.36 -25.68
C THR A 395 8.44 -14.27 -24.48
N GLU A 396 9.41 -15.19 -24.53
CA GLU A 396 9.75 -16.05 -23.38
C GLU A 396 10.81 -15.44 -22.45
N SER A 397 11.61 -14.48 -22.96
CA SER A 397 12.64 -13.81 -22.16
C SER A 397 12.04 -12.82 -21.16
N GLU A 398 12.26 -13.07 -19.87
CA GLU A 398 11.78 -12.21 -18.78
C GLU A 398 12.28 -10.76 -18.90
N GLN A 399 13.54 -10.53 -19.27
CA GLN A 399 14.08 -9.18 -19.47
C GLN A 399 13.35 -8.41 -20.58
N MET A 400 12.93 -9.10 -21.64
CA MET A 400 12.19 -8.48 -22.73
C MET A 400 10.71 -8.31 -22.38
N LYS A 401 10.11 -9.22 -21.61
CA LYS A 401 8.76 -9.02 -21.05
C LYS A 401 8.72 -7.78 -20.19
N GLU A 402 9.63 -7.63 -19.23
CA GLU A 402 9.73 -6.46 -18.35
C GLU A 402 9.89 -5.16 -19.16
N ARG A 403 10.66 -5.20 -20.27
CA ARG A 403 10.77 -4.06 -21.19
C ARG A 403 9.43 -3.67 -21.81
N TYR A 404 8.62 -4.62 -22.24
CA TYR A 404 7.32 -4.34 -22.86
C TYR A 404 6.26 -4.00 -21.81
N GLU A 405 6.32 -4.60 -20.62
CA GLU A 405 5.50 -4.22 -19.46
C GLU A 405 5.69 -2.76 -19.07
N GLY A 406 6.88 -2.18 -19.30
CA GLY A 406 7.12 -0.74 -19.10
C GLY A 406 6.28 0.20 -19.98
N PHE A 407 5.54 -0.32 -20.96
CA PHE A 407 4.55 0.42 -21.76
C PHE A 407 3.11 0.04 -21.41
N MET A 408 2.91 -0.75 -20.36
CA MET A 408 1.61 -1.18 -19.87
C MET A 408 1.33 -0.54 -18.52
N ARG A 409 0.06 -0.28 -18.25
CA ARG A 409 -0.43 0.18 -16.96
C ARG A 409 -1.47 -0.79 -16.43
N ASP A 410 -1.52 -0.93 -15.12
CA ASP A 410 -2.66 -1.57 -14.47
C ASP A 410 -3.87 -0.65 -14.61
N VAL A 411 -4.89 -1.11 -15.34
CA VAL A 411 -6.17 -0.41 -15.54
C VAL A 411 -7.31 -1.19 -14.87
N PRO A 412 -8.39 -0.50 -14.45
CA PRO A 412 -9.59 -1.18 -13.97
C PRO A 412 -10.09 -2.19 -15.00
N CYS A 413 -10.46 -3.38 -14.53
CA CYS A 413 -11.04 -4.40 -15.38
C CYS A 413 -12.39 -3.91 -15.94
N PRO A 414 -12.63 -3.92 -17.26
CA PRO A 414 -13.84 -3.35 -17.86
C PRO A 414 -15.11 -4.15 -17.56
N VAL A 415 -14.99 -5.43 -17.15
CA VAL A 415 -16.15 -6.28 -16.84
C VAL A 415 -16.70 -5.99 -15.45
N CYS A 416 -15.84 -5.68 -14.48
CA CYS A 416 -16.25 -5.38 -13.11
C CYS A 416 -15.98 -3.93 -12.70
N ASP A 417 -15.52 -3.09 -13.63
CA ASP A 417 -15.11 -1.70 -13.41
C ASP A 417 -14.17 -1.52 -12.19
N GLY A 418 -13.24 -2.46 -12.01
CA GLY A 418 -12.35 -2.45 -10.85
C GLY A 418 -12.90 -3.08 -9.56
N ALA A 419 -14.21 -3.33 -9.47
CA ALA A 419 -14.90 -3.78 -8.25
C ALA A 419 -14.59 -5.22 -7.83
N ARG A 420 -13.84 -5.99 -8.64
CA ARG A 420 -13.39 -7.38 -8.36
C ARG A 420 -14.49 -8.44 -8.30
N LEU A 421 -15.76 -8.06 -8.28
CA LEU A 421 -16.90 -8.94 -8.07
C LEU A 421 -17.70 -9.22 -9.35
N LYS A 422 -18.57 -10.23 -9.31
CA LYS A 422 -19.55 -10.52 -10.37
C LYS A 422 -20.68 -9.49 -10.39
N PRO A 423 -21.28 -9.21 -11.57
CA PRO A 423 -22.39 -8.26 -11.70
C PRO A 423 -23.59 -8.56 -10.80
N GLU A 424 -23.95 -9.82 -10.59
CA GLU A 424 -25.06 -10.25 -9.72
C GLU A 424 -24.81 -9.96 -8.23
N ILE A 425 -23.55 -9.82 -7.84
CA ILE A 425 -23.16 -9.48 -6.46
C ILE A 425 -23.17 -7.96 -6.28
N LEU A 426 -22.75 -7.23 -7.32
CA LEU A 426 -22.82 -5.77 -7.36
C LEU A 426 -24.26 -5.25 -7.37
N SER A 427 -25.21 -6.04 -7.85
CA SER A 427 -26.63 -5.67 -7.83
C SER A 427 -27.31 -5.88 -6.47
N VAL A 428 -26.60 -6.39 -5.46
CA VAL A 428 -27.08 -6.44 -4.08
C VAL A 428 -26.76 -5.13 -3.38
N THR A 429 -27.79 -4.44 -2.89
CA THR A 429 -27.66 -3.08 -2.37
C THR A 429 -28.26 -2.90 -0.97
N LEU A 430 -27.77 -1.89 -0.26
CA LEU A 430 -28.30 -1.40 1.01
C LEU A 430 -28.68 0.08 0.86
N ALA A 431 -29.86 0.47 1.36
CA ALA A 431 -30.34 1.84 1.33
C ALA A 431 -30.17 2.50 2.71
N ALA A 432 -29.60 3.71 2.75
CA ALA A 432 -29.31 4.44 3.98
C ALA A 432 -29.95 5.84 3.96
N GLY A 433 -31.04 6.03 4.72
CA GLY A 433 -31.73 7.32 4.82
C GLY A 433 -32.20 7.84 3.45
N GLU A 434 -31.87 9.09 3.13
CA GLU A 434 -32.15 9.74 1.83
C GLU A 434 -31.08 9.48 0.77
N GLN A 435 -30.02 8.71 1.10
CA GLN A 435 -28.94 8.41 0.17
C GLN A 435 -29.31 7.22 -0.72
N ASP A 436 -28.79 7.24 -1.96
CA ASP A 436 -29.00 6.16 -2.92
C ASP A 436 -28.55 4.80 -2.37
N ALA A 437 -29.26 3.74 -2.77
CA ALA A 437 -28.89 2.38 -2.40
C ALA A 437 -27.54 2.01 -3.03
N LYS A 438 -26.57 1.64 -2.20
CA LYS A 438 -25.21 1.31 -2.64
C LYS A 438 -24.95 -0.18 -2.58
N SER A 439 -24.16 -0.65 -3.52
CA SER A 439 -23.57 -1.98 -3.55
C SER A 439 -22.39 -2.09 -2.59
N ILE A 440 -21.96 -3.33 -2.30
CA ILE A 440 -20.79 -3.57 -1.44
C ILE A 440 -19.52 -2.90 -1.98
N ALA A 441 -19.34 -2.88 -3.30
CA ALA A 441 -18.17 -2.27 -3.92
C ALA A 441 -18.18 -0.75 -3.78
N GLU A 442 -19.33 -0.12 -4.02
CA GLU A 442 -19.47 1.33 -3.86
C GLU A 442 -19.21 1.77 -2.41
N VAL A 443 -19.71 1.03 -1.42
CA VAL A 443 -19.40 1.28 0.00
C VAL A 443 -17.92 1.10 0.30
N CYS A 444 -17.23 0.18 -0.38
CA CYS A 444 -15.80 -0.03 -0.21
C CYS A 444 -14.93 1.05 -0.89
N GLU A 445 -15.42 1.68 -1.96
CA GLU A 445 -14.73 2.78 -2.66
C GLU A 445 -14.87 4.12 -1.95
N LEU A 446 -15.89 4.30 -1.11
CA LEU A 446 -16.00 5.47 -0.25
C LEU A 446 -14.76 5.62 0.64
N SER A 447 -14.44 6.87 0.97
CA SER A 447 -13.48 7.14 2.05
C SER A 447 -14.01 6.55 3.35
N ILE A 448 -13.14 6.22 4.30
CA ILE A 448 -13.55 5.66 5.59
C ILE A 448 -14.48 6.62 6.34
N SER A 449 -14.27 7.94 6.20
CA SER A 449 -15.22 8.94 6.72
C SER A 449 -16.60 8.83 6.07
N ASP A 450 -16.68 8.82 4.74
CA ASP A 450 -17.96 8.78 4.02
C ASP A 450 -18.68 7.43 4.24
N CYS A 451 -17.91 6.34 4.35
CA CYS A 451 -18.42 5.01 4.65
C CYS A 451 -18.99 4.94 6.07
N ALA A 452 -18.33 5.56 7.05
CA ALA A 452 -18.84 5.66 8.41
C ALA A 452 -20.15 6.47 8.45
N ASP A 453 -20.21 7.60 7.75
CA ASP A 453 -21.43 8.42 7.65
C ASP A 453 -22.58 7.65 7.00
N PHE A 454 -22.32 6.95 5.89
CA PHE A 454 -23.30 6.09 5.21
C PHE A 454 -23.85 5.00 6.15
N LEU A 455 -22.98 4.29 6.87
CA LEU A 455 -23.39 3.20 7.76
C LEU A 455 -24.04 3.69 9.06
N ASN A 456 -23.75 4.91 9.51
CA ASN A 456 -24.43 5.53 10.66
C ASN A 456 -25.84 5.99 10.28
N ALA A 457 -26.06 6.39 9.04
CA ALA A 457 -27.39 6.73 8.51
C ALA A 457 -28.23 5.48 8.14
N LEU A 458 -27.61 4.31 8.04
CA LEU A 458 -28.27 3.07 7.65
C LEU A 458 -29.36 2.66 8.65
N THR A 459 -30.61 2.62 8.19
CA THR A 459 -31.75 2.20 8.99
C THR A 459 -32.18 0.80 8.58
N LEU A 460 -31.93 -0.20 9.43
CA LEU A 460 -32.34 -1.57 9.19
C LEU A 460 -33.81 -1.76 9.61
N GLY A 461 -34.56 -2.54 8.82
CA GLY A 461 -35.91 -2.98 9.21
C GLY A 461 -35.88 -3.89 10.43
N ALA A 462 -37.04 -4.14 11.05
CA ALA A 462 -37.10 -4.89 12.31
C ALA A 462 -36.49 -6.30 12.21
N ARG A 463 -36.65 -6.97 11.05
CA ARG A 463 -36.07 -8.28 10.78
C ARG A 463 -34.57 -8.20 10.57
N GLU A 464 -34.12 -7.27 9.73
CA GLU A 464 -32.72 -7.07 9.41
C GLU A 464 -31.94 -6.63 10.65
N GLN A 465 -32.53 -5.78 11.50
CA GLN A 465 -31.94 -5.34 12.76
C GLN A 465 -31.72 -6.51 13.73
N ALA A 466 -32.66 -7.46 13.81
CA ALA A 466 -32.51 -8.63 14.67
C ALA A 466 -31.40 -9.59 14.21
N ILE A 467 -31.13 -9.65 12.89
CA ILE A 467 -30.15 -10.58 12.30
C ILE A 467 -28.77 -9.93 12.15
N ALA A 468 -28.72 -8.68 11.71
CA ALA A 468 -27.52 -7.98 11.27
C ALA A 468 -27.18 -6.73 12.11
N GLY A 469 -28.02 -6.35 13.08
CA GLY A 469 -27.75 -5.16 13.92
C GLY A 469 -26.43 -5.24 14.69
N GLN A 470 -26.08 -6.42 15.21
CA GLN A 470 -24.78 -6.63 15.88
C GLN A 470 -23.60 -6.55 14.89
N VAL A 471 -23.80 -7.01 13.65
CA VAL A 471 -22.80 -6.93 12.57
C VAL A 471 -22.57 -5.47 12.19
N LEU A 472 -23.64 -4.68 12.04
CA LEU A 472 -23.55 -3.24 11.74
C LEU A 472 -22.78 -2.50 12.84
N LYS A 473 -23.08 -2.77 14.11
CA LYS A 473 -22.38 -2.16 15.25
C LYS A 473 -20.88 -2.47 15.24
N GLU A 474 -20.51 -3.70 14.89
CA GLU A 474 -19.11 -4.10 14.78
C GLU A 474 -18.37 -3.36 13.65
N ILE A 475 -19.02 -3.20 12.49
CA ILE A 475 -18.48 -2.44 11.37
C ILE A 475 -18.26 -0.97 11.77
N GLN A 476 -19.29 -0.34 12.36
CA GLN A 476 -19.22 1.05 12.82
C GLN A 476 -18.09 1.26 13.84
N SER A 477 -17.91 0.32 14.76
CA SER A 477 -16.83 0.37 15.75
C SER A 477 -15.45 0.32 15.09
N ARG A 478 -15.26 -0.60 14.13
CA ARG A 478 -13.98 -0.74 13.39
C ARG A 478 -13.65 0.48 12.52
N LEU A 479 -14.66 1.05 11.84
CA LEU A 479 -14.48 2.30 11.13
C LEU A 479 -14.11 3.44 12.09
N GLY A 480 -14.76 3.51 13.25
CA GLY A 480 -14.41 4.44 14.32
C GLY A 480 -12.94 4.34 14.74
N PHE A 481 -12.41 3.13 14.92
CA PHE A 481 -11.00 2.95 15.25
C PHE A 481 -10.05 3.38 14.12
N LEU A 482 -10.43 3.18 12.85
CA LEU A 482 -9.65 3.66 11.71
C LEU A 482 -9.66 5.18 11.60
N LEU A 483 -10.81 5.81 11.90
CA LEU A 483 -10.89 7.26 12.02
C LEU A 483 -9.97 7.74 13.14
N ASP A 484 -10.03 7.14 14.32
CA ASP A 484 -9.24 7.53 15.50
C ASP A 484 -7.73 7.55 15.25
N VAL A 485 -7.21 6.65 14.41
CA VAL A 485 -5.79 6.62 14.04
C VAL A 485 -5.44 7.50 12.83
N GLY A 486 -6.36 8.34 12.34
CA GLY A 486 -6.09 9.30 11.26
C GLY A 486 -6.04 8.68 9.86
N LEU A 487 -6.81 7.62 9.61
CA LEU A 487 -6.87 6.94 8.31
C LEU A 487 -8.16 7.23 7.54
N GLU A 488 -8.89 8.30 7.89
CA GLU A 488 -10.18 8.65 7.29
C GLU A 488 -10.16 8.78 5.77
N TYR A 489 -9.02 9.16 5.20
CA TYR A 489 -8.84 9.44 3.78
C TYR A 489 -8.68 8.18 2.91
N LEU A 490 -8.49 7.01 3.53
CA LEU A 490 -8.37 5.75 2.81
C LEU A 490 -9.74 5.24 2.39
N SER A 491 -9.80 4.48 1.30
CA SER A 491 -10.94 3.62 0.99
C SER A 491 -10.70 2.20 1.51
N LEU A 492 -11.77 1.46 1.77
CA LEU A 492 -11.66 0.03 2.12
C LEU A 492 -11.17 -0.82 0.93
N SER A 493 -11.42 -0.37 -0.30
CA SER A 493 -10.97 -0.98 -1.55
C SER A 493 -9.47 -0.82 -1.82
N ARG A 494 -8.80 0.14 -1.15
CA ARG A 494 -7.37 0.45 -1.40
C ARG A 494 -6.52 -0.80 -1.22
N ALA A 495 -5.68 -1.09 -2.21
CA ALA A 495 -4.81 -2.26 -2.21
C ALA A 495 -3.76 -2.17 -1.09
N ALA A 496 -3.61 -3.24 -0.32
CA ALA A 496 -2.67 -3.31 0.80
C ALA A 496 -1.22 -3.03 0.40
N ALA A 497 -0.83 -3.44 -0.82
CA ALA A 497 0.51 -3.24 -1.34
C ALA A 497 0.88 -1.77 -1.59
N THR A 498 -0.12 -0.88 -1.65
CA THR A 498 0.06 0.57 -1.87
C THR A 498 0.13 1.37 -0.57
N LEU A 499 -0.02 0.71 0.58
CA LEU A 499 0.06 1.36 1.89
C LEU A 499 1.51 1.66 2.25
N SER A 500 1.75 2.80 2.86
CA SER A 500 3.04 3.09 3.51
C SER A 500 3.24 2.21 4.74
N GLY A 501 4.49 2.14 5.23
CA GLY A 501 4.80 1.43 6.49
C GLY A 501 3.96 1.96 7.66
N GLY A 502 3.87 3.27 7.82
CA GLY A 502 3.04 3.93 8.83
C GLY A 502 1.54 3.69 8.65
N GLU A 503 1.01 3.72 7.41
CA GLU A 503 -0.41 3.40 7.14
C GLU A 503 -0.74 1.95 7.55
N ALA A 504 0.09 0.98 7.17
CA ALA A 504 -0.10 -0.42 7.54
C ALA A 504 0.01 -0.65 9.06
N GLN A 505 0.94 0.04 9.72
CA GLN A 505 1.10 0.00 11.16
C GLN A 505 -0.13 0.56 11.90
N ARG A 506 -0.66 1.72 11.46
CA ARG A 506 -1.85 2.34 12.05
C ARG A 506 -3.12 1.50 11.83
N ILE A 507 -3.25 0.85 10.67
CA ILE A 507 -4.32 -0.14 10.44
C ILE A 507 -4.22 -1.26 11.48
N ARG A 508 -3.02 -1.81 11.69
CA ARG A 508 -2.80 -2.86 12.69
C ARG A 508 -3.14 -2.38 14.10
N LEU A 509 -2.75 -1.15 14.46
CA LEU A 509 -3.11 -0.52 15.73
C LEU A 509 -4.63 -0.40 15.91
N ALA A 510 -5.36 0.07 14.89
CA ALA A 510 -6.81 0.15 14.92
C ALA A 510 -7.47 -1.23 15.10
N THR A 511 -6.97 -2.26 14.41
CA THR A 511 -7.45 -3.65 14.58
C THR A 511 -7.17 -4.15 16.01
N GLN A 512 -6.03 -3.82 16.60
CA GLN A 512 -5.71 -4.21 17.98
C GLN A 512 -6.61 -3.52 19.00
N ILE A 513 -6.88 -2.23 18.83
CA ILE A 513 -7.84 -1.51 19.69
C ILE A 513 -9.23 -2.15 19.60
N GLY A 514 -9.66 -2.52 18.38
CA GLY A 514 -10.95 -3.17 18.15
C GLY A 514 -11.07 -4.59 18.71
N SER A 515 -9.96 -5.25 19.00
CA SER A 515 -9.98 -6.59 19.60
C SER A 515 -10.52 -6.62 21.04
N GLY A 516 -10.49 -5.47 21.74
CA GLY A 516 -10.96 -5.35 23.13
C GLY A 516 -10.17 -6.20 24.13
N LEU A 517 -8.94 -6.59 23.80
CA LEU A 517 -8.09 -7.38 24.68
C LEU A 517 -7.62 -6.56 25.89
N VAL A 518 -7.52 -7.23 27.04
CA VAL A 518 -7.10 -6.68 28.33
C VAL A 518 -5.97 -7.53 28.90
N GLY A 519 -5.03 -6.91 29.61
CA GLY A 519 -3.88 -7.59 30.20
C GLY A 519 -2.79 -7.97 29.19
N VAL A 520 -2.83 -7.41 27.98
CA VAL A 520 -1.84 -7.62 26.91
C VAL A 520 -0.67 -6.64 27.06
N LEU A 521 0.53 -7.10 26.69
CA LEU A 521 1.69 -6.24 26.50
C LEU A 521 1.82 -5.87 25.01
N TYR A 522 1.52 -4.64 24.66
CA TYR A 522 1.69 -4.14 23.30
C TYR A 522 3.08 -3.51 23.15
N VAL A 523 3.85 -3.97 22.17
CA VAL A 523 5.17 -3.42 21.85
C VAL A 523 5.13 -2.76 20.47
N LEU A 524 5.30 -1.44 20.43
CA LEU A 524 5.14 -0.60 19.23
C LEU A 524 6.48 -0.04 18.78
N ASP A 525 6.71 -0.04 17.47
CA ASP A 525 7.95 0.44 16.83
C ASP A 525 7.70 1.78 16.12
N GLU A 526 7.99 2.89 16.78
CA GLU A 526 7.87 4.25 16.22
C GLU A 526 6.53 4.53 15.50
N PRO A 527 5.38 4.48 16.21
CA PRO A 527 4.07 4.66 15.60
C PRO A 527 3.83 6.07 15.02
N SER A 528 4.68 7.06 15.35
CA SER A 528 4.64 8.41 14.78
C SER A 528 5.18 8.50 13.34
N ILE A 529 5.80 7.44 12.80
CA ILE A 529 6.36 7.44 11.45
C ILE A 529 5.30 7.76 10.38
N GLY A 530 5.66 8.58 9.39
CA GLY A 530 4.80 8.96 8.27
C GLY A 530 3.50 9.62 8.71
N LEU A 531 3.52 10.28 9.88
CA LEU A 531 2.38 10.97 10.48
C LEU A 531 2.74 12.45 10.63
N HIS A 532 1.78 13.32 10.31
CA HIS A 532 1.98 14.76 10.46
C HIS A 532 1.80 15.18 11.92
N GLN A 533 2.54 16.18 12.41
CA GLN A 533 2.49 16.61 13.83
C GLN A 533 1.06 16.85 14.35
N ARG A 534 0.18 17.36 13.47
CA ARG A 534 -1.25 17.51 13.74
C ARG A 534 -1.91 16.24 14.29
N ASP A 535 -1.66 15.12 13.63
CA ASP A 535 -2.33 13.85 13.92
C ASP A 535 -1.64 13.12 15.10
N ASN A 536 -0.44 13.55 15.49
CA ASN A 536 0.39 12.87 16.47
C ASN A 536 -0.26 12.87 17.86
N ARG A 537 -0.89 13.99 18.23
CA ARG A 537 -1.68 14.08 19.46
C ARG A 537 -2.84 13.08 19.49
N ARG A 538 -3.50 12.88 18.34
CA ARG A 538 -4.61 11.93 18.21
C ARG A 538 -4.13 10.49 18.39
N LEU A 539 -2.94 10.17 17.85
CA LEU A 539 -2.27 8.89 18.08
C LEU A 539 -1.97 8.68 19.57
N ILE A 540 -1.40 9.67 20.25
CA ILE A 540 -1.12 9.61 21.69
C ILE A 540 -2.40 9.35 22.50
N GLU A 541 -3.51 10.02 22.17
CA GLU A 541 -4.81 9.76 22.80
C GLU A 541 -5.28 8.31 22.59
N THR A 542 -5.06 7.75 21.40
CA THR A 542 -5.42 6.36 21.11
C THR A 542 -4.55 5.35 21.87
N LEU A 543 -3.24 5.63 22.01
CA LEU A 543 -2.32 4.84 22.82
C LEU A 543 -2.72 4.89 24.30
N THR A 544 -3.02 6.08 24.81
CA THR A 544 -3.47 6.30 26.19
C THR A 544 -4.75 5.51 26.46
N ARG A 545 -5.72 5.56 25.53
CA ARG A 545 -6.94 4.74 25.63
C ARG A 545 -6.61 3.25 25.65
N LEU A 546 -5.71 2.77 24.79
CA LEU A 546 -5.33 1.35 24.75
C LEU A 546 -4.69 0.88 26.07
N ARG A 547 -3.90 1.74 26.73
CA ARG A 547 -3.42 1.52 28.10
C ARG A 547 -4.57 1.48 29.10
N ASP A 548 -5.46 2.46 29.07
CA ASP A 548 -6.56 2.62 30.02
C ASP A 548 -7.61 1.49 29.94
N LEU A 549 -7.65 0.73 28.84
CA LEU A 549 -8.38 -0.55 28.76
C LEU A 549 -7.85 -1.62 29.73
N GLY A 550 -6.70 -1.41 30.36
CA GLY A 550 -6.01 -2.36 31.24
C GLY A 550 -4.89 -3.12 30.54
N ASN A 551 -4.17 -2.45 29.63
CA ASN A 551 -3.02 -3.00 28.93
C ASN A 551 -1.74 -2.22 29.28
N THR A 552 -0.59 -2.84 29.04
CA THR A 552 0.71 -2.18 29.15
C THR A 552 1.28 -1.92 27.76
N LEU A 553 1.83 -0.73 27.54
CA LEU A 553 2.44 -0.34 26.27
C LEU A 553 3.95 -0.14 26.46
N ILE A 554 4.74 -0.71 25.57
CA ILE A 554 6.15 -0.34 25.37
C ILE A 554 6.27 0.24 23.97
N VAL A 555 6.55 1.53 23.88
CA VAL A 555 6.67 2.24 22.61
C VAL A 555 8.13 2.63 22.41
N VAL A 556 8.77 2.15 21.35
CA VAL A 556 10.09 2.65 20.93
C VAL A 556 9.86 3.94 20.17
N GLU A 557 10.34 5.08 20.68
CA GLU A 557 10.07 6.39 20.09
C GLU A 557 11.20 7.42 20.27
N HIS A 558 11.17 8.39 19.36
CA HIS A 558 12.06 9.55 19.30
C HIS A 558 11.30 10.87 19.23
N ASP A 559 9.97 10.83 19.04
CA ASP A 559 9.13 12.03 19.04
C ASP A 559 9.04 12.70 20.43
N GLU A 560 9.14 14.02 20.44
CA GLU A 560 9.14 14.84 21.67
C GLU A 560 7.79 14.75 22.40
N ASP A 561 6.68 14.91 21.68
CA ASP A 561 5.33 14.88 22.26
C ASP A 561 5.04 13.52 22.91
N THR A 562 5.42 12.43 22.25
CA THR A 562 5.19 11.07 22.75
C THR A 562 6.01 10.77 24.02
N ILE A 563 7.28 11.22 24.06
CA ILE A 563 8.12 11.06 25.25
C ILE A 563 7.60 11.91 26.42
N GLU A 564 7.08 13.11 26.15
CA GLU A 564 6.48 13.97 27.18
C GLU A 564 5.23 13.35 27.81
N HIS A 565 4.40 12.68 27.02
CA HIS A 565 3.15 12.04 27.48
C HIS A 565 3.35 10.65 28.11
N ALA A 566 4.59 10.14 28.14
CA ALA A 566 4.90 8.84 28.71
C ALA A 566 4.73 8.83 30.25
N ASP A 567 4.17 7.75 30.78
CA ASP A 567 4.12 7.53 32.24
C ASP A 567 5.52 7.17 32.78
N TRP A 568 6.32 6.46 31.96
CA TRP A 568 7.66 6.02 32.28
C TRP A 568 8.56 6.04 31.05
N VAL A 569 9.77 6.53 31.18
CA VAL A 569 10.74 6.59 30.08
C VAL A 569 11.98 5.78 30.43
N VAL A 570 12.42 4.95 29.49
CA VAL A 570 13.67 4.20 29.54
C VAL A 570 14.61 4.72 28.45
N ASP A 571 15.69 5.38 28.86
CA ASP A 571 16.74 5.84 27.95
C ASP A 571 17.85 4.78 27.89
N ILE A 572 18.11 4.26 26.68
CA ILE A 572 19.00 3.12 26.46
C ILE A 572 20.25 3.59 25.74
N GLY A 573 21.40 3.29 26.35
CA GLY A 573 22.77 3.43 25.85
C GLY A 573 23.21 4.89 25.67
N PRO A 574 24.36 5.31 26.23
CA PRO A 574 24.90 6.64 25.91
C PRO A 574 25.47 6.70 24.48
N GLY A 575 25.58 5.56 23.80
CA GLY A 575 26.12 5.39 22.45
C GLY A 575 25.40 4.27 21.69
N ALA A 576 25.88 4.00 20.47
CA ALA A 576 25.37 2.94 19.61
C ALA A 576 26.27 1.69 19.62
N GLY A 577 25.72 0.52 19.29
CA GLY A 577 26.47 -0.72 19.15
C GLY A 577 27.20 -1.11 20.43
N GLU A 578 28.51 -1.33 20.32
CA GLU A 578 29.36 -1.70 21.45
C GLU A 578 29.38 -0.63 22.55
N HIS A 579 29.14 0.64 22.23
CA HIS A 579 29.10 1.73 23.21
C HIS A 579 27.73 1.89 23.89
N GLY A 580 26.70 1.18 23.41
CA GLY A 580 25.34 1.19 23.94
C GLY A 580 25.07 0.03 24.90
N GLY A 581 23.81 -0.42 24.91
CA GLY A 581 23.38 -1.63 25.59
C GLY A 581 23.30 -1.53 27.12
N SER A 582 23.33 -0.33 27.68
CA SER A 582 23.13 -0.05 29.11
C SER A 582 21.91 0.83 29.34
N ILE A 583 21.29 0.76 30.52
CA ILE A 583 20.18 1.65 30.88
C ILE A 583 20.77 2.95 31.44
N VAL A 584 20.55 4.08 30.75
CA VAL A 584 21.03 5.40 31.18
C VAL A 584 20.03 6.07 32.12
N HIS A 585 18.73 5.87 31.84
CA HIS A 585 17.62 6.38 32.63
C HIS A 585 16.49 5.38 32.64
N SER A 586 15.77 5.28 33.74
CA SER A 586 14.51 4.53 33.86
C SER A 586 13.68 5.21 34.94
N GLY A 587 12.70 6.00 34.52
CA GLY A 587 11.91 6.82 35.44
C GLY A 587 10.95 7.78 34.72
N PRO A 588 10.24 8.63 35.47
CA PRO A 588 9.35 9.65 34.90
C PRO A 588 10.09 10.66 34.02
N TYR A 589 9.37 11.30 33.09
CA TYR A 589 9.89 12.33 32.19
C TYR A 589 10.66 13.46 32.90
N GLN A 590 10.12 13.97 34.02
CA GLN A 590 10.75 15.05 34.78
C GLN A 590 12.12 14.68 35.37
N GLU A 591 12.37 13.39 35.62
CA GLU A 591 13.65 12.89 36.09
C GLU A 591 14.65 12.76 34.93
N LEU A 592 14.18 12.34 33.74
CA LEU A 592 14.99 12.29 32.51
C LEU A 592 15.60 13.66 32.18
N LEU A 593 14.81 14.74 32.29
CA LEU A 593 15.29 16.10 32.01
C LEU A 593 16.47 16.53 32.89
N ARG A 594 16.48 16.06 34.15
CA ARG A 594 17.55 16.35 35.14
C ARG A 594 18.77 15.48 34.93
N ASN A 595 18.64 14.36 34.24
CA ASN A 595 19.71 13.42 34.01
C ASN A 595 20.78 14.04 33.07
N GLN A 596 22.00 14.21 33.59
CA GLN A 596 23.09 14.84 32.84
C GLN A 596 23.79 13.88 31.87
N SER A 597 23.67 12.56 32.08
CA SER A 597 24.26 11.56 31.18
C SER A 597 23.33 11.17 30.02
N SER A 598 22.06 11.57 30.07
CA SER A 598 21.11 11.31 28.99
C SER A 598 21.25 12.34 27.87
N ILE A 599 21.56 11.86 26.66
CA ILE A 599 21.57 12.69 25.44
C ILE A 599 20.14 13.09 25.12
N THR A 600 19.18 12.17 25.23
CA THR A 600 17.76 12.44 25.05
C THR A 600 17.29 13.55 26.00
N GLY A 601 17.63 13.46 27.28
CA GLY A 601 17.34 14.50 28.27
C GLY A 601 18.01 15.84 27.97
N ALA A 602 19.15 15.86 27.27
CA ALA A 602 19.80 17.10 26.84
C ALA A 602 19.01 17.83 25.74
N PHE A 603 18.49 17.11 24.75
CA PHE A 603 17.63 17.68 23.71
C PHE A 603 16.28 18.13 24.26
N LEU A 604 15.60 17.28 25.04
CA LEU A 604 14.27 17.59 25.61
C LEU A 604 14.29 18.75 26.61
N SER A 605 15.40 18.94 27.34
CA SER A 605 15.55 20.10 28.24
C SER A 605 16.01 21.38 27.53
N GLY A 606 16.32 21.30 26.23
CA GLY A 606 16.88 22.41 25.45
C GLY A 606 18.35 22.72 25.74
N ARG A 607 19.08 21.84 26.45
CA ARG A 607 20.55 21.95 26.63
C ARG A 607 21.28 21.76 25.30
N GLU A 608 20.75 20.88 24.45
CA GLU A 608 21.17 20.70 23.07
C GLU A 608 20.00 20.93 22.12
N GLY A 609 20.30 21.16 20.84
CA GLY A 609 19.27 21.35 19.82
C GLY A 609 19.84 21.47 18.41
N ILE A 610 18.99 21.22 17.43
CA ILE A 610 19.31 21.46 16.02
C ILE A 610 19.00 22.94 15.70
N GLU A 611 20.06 23.72 15.48
CA GLU A 611 19.95 25.15 15.25
C GLU A 611 19.34 25.50 13.89
N ILE A 612 18.61 26.61 13.84
CA ILE A 612 18.07 27.13 12.59
C ILE A 612 19.22 27.80 11.82
N PRO A 613 19.40 27.54 10.51
CA PRO A 613 20.42 28.21 9.72
C PRO A 613 20.29 29.74 9.78
N THR A 614 21.39 30.43 10.06
CA THR A 614 21.42 31.91 10.14
C THR A 614 21.16 32.58 8.80
N SER A 615 21.50 31.91 7.70
CA SER A 615 21.19 32.31 6.33
C SER A 615 20.82 31.08 5.51
N ARG A 616 19.71 31.14 4.77
CA ARG A 616 19.27 30.10 3.83
C ARG A 616 19.91 30.30 2.46
N ARG A 617 20.02 29.22 1.69
CA ARG A 617 20.54 29.28 0.31
C ARG A 617 19.54 30.01 -0.60
N SER A 618 20.04 30.95 -1.41
CA SER A 618 19.20 31.72 -2.32
C SER A 618 18.71 30.87 -3.49
N ILE A 619 17.43 31.00 -3.84
CA ILE A 619 16.80 30.26 -4.94
C ILE A 619 17.17 30.87 -6.30
N ASP A 620 17.66 30.04 -7.23
CA ASP A 620 17.87 30.44 -8.63
C ASP A 620 16.60 30.20 -9.47
N SER A 621 15.89 31.27 -9.79
CA SER A 621 14.69 31.24 -10.64
C SER A 621 14.91 30.65 -12.04
N ARG A 622 16.15 30.63 -12.56
CA ARG A 622 16.44 30.05 -13.88
C ARG A 622 16.73 28.55 -13.83
N ARG A 623 17.09 28.02 -12.66
CA ARG A 623 17.45 26.60 -12.45
C ARG A 623 16.42 25.93 -11.57
N GLN A 624 15.27 25.59 -12.17
CA GLN A 624 14.21 24.86 -11.51
C GLN A 624 13.83 23.61 -12.31
N LEU A 625 13.44 22.58 -11.59
CA LEU A 625 12.88 21.35 -12.13
C LEU A 625 11.38 21.39 -11.89
N THR A 626 10.57 21.46 -12.95
CA THR A 626 9.13 21.68 -12.82
C THR A 626 8.34 20.49 -13.33
N VAL A 627 7.54 19.88 -12.45
CA VAL A 627 6.51 18.89 -12.80
C VAL A 627 5.29 19.64 -13.30
N VAL A 628 4.77 19.27 -14.47
CA VAL A 628 3.64 19.95 -15.12
C VAL A 628 2.44 19.00 -15.22
N GLY A 629 1.28 19.47 -14.76
CA GLY A 629 -0.03 18.84 -14.86
C GLY A 629 -0.07 17.43 -14.28
N ALA A 630 0.42 17.26 -13.05
CA ALA A 630 0.42 15.98 -12.33
C ALA A 630 -1.01 15.56 -11.93
N ARG A 631 -1.43 14.36 -12.34
CA ARG A 631 -2.81 13.85 -12.30
C ARG A 631 -2.95 12.44 -11.74
N GLU A 632 -1.87 11.86 -11.23
CA GLU A 632 -1.90 10.52 -10.64
C GLU A 632 -2.64 10.55 -9.28
N HIS A 633 -3.44 9.51 -9.01
CA HIS A 633 -4.24 9.37 -7.80
C HIS A 633 -5.09 10.62 -7.47
N ASN A 634 -4.84 11.28 -6.34
CA ASN A 634 -5.59 12.44 -5.88
C ASN A 634 -5.02 13.78 -6.37
N LEU A 635 -3.92 13.80 -7.12
CA LEU A 635 -3.30 15.04 -7.61
C LEU A 635 -4.19 15.74 -8.65
N ARG A 636 -4.44 17.04 -8.46
CA ARG A 636 -5.44 17.80 -9.24
C ARG A 636 -4.85 18.59 -10.41
N GLY A 637 -4.02 17.97 -11.25
CA GLY A 637 -3.44 18.63 -12.44
C GLY A 637 -2.47 19.75 -12.10
N LEU A 638 -1.70 19.60 -11.03
CA LEU A 638 -0.83 20.65 -10.47
C LEU A 638 0.51 20.78 -11.20
N ASP A 639 1.00 22.03 -11.21
CA ASP A 639 2.33 22.43 -11.67
C ASP A 639 3.17 22.79 -10.44
N VAL A 640 4.30 22.09 -10.23
CA VAL A 640 5.17 22.29 -9.06
C VAL A 640 6.62 22.42 -9.48
N ALA A 641 7.27 23.49 -9.02
CA ALA A 641 8.66 23.76 -9.31
C ALA A 641 9.56 23.48 -8.10
N PHE A 642 10.58 22.64 -8.32
CA PHE A 642 11.62 22.29 -7.36
C PHE A 642 12.89 23.10 -7.67
N PRO A 643 13.33 23.99 -6.77
CA PRO A 643 14.56 24.73 -6.97
C PRO A 643 15.79 23.81 -6.93
N LEU A 644 16.72 24.00 -7.87
CA LEU A 644 17.93 23.18 -7.94
C LEU A 644 19.07 23.76 -7.11
N GLY A 645 19.93 22.89 -6.58
CA GLY A 645 21.12 23.25 -5.81
C GLY A 645 20.83 23.67 -4.37
N VAL A 646 19.66 23.33 -3.84
CA VAL A 646 19.22 23.65 -2.48
C VAL A 646 18.57 22.43 -1.80
N LEU A 647 18.32 22.53 -0.49
CA LEU A 647 17.54 21.55 0.26
C LEU A 647 16.05 21.88 0.18
N THR A 648 15.27 21.01 -0.47
CA THR A 648 13.81 21.16 -0.59
C THR A 648 13.10 20.09 0.23
N SER A 649 12.24 20.48 1.17
CA SER A 649 11.34 19.57 1.87
C SER A 649 9.95 19.57 1.22
N VAL A 650 9.40 18.39 0.99
CA VAL A 650 8.00 18.21 0.60
C VAL A 650 7.22 17.77 1.84
N THR A 651 6.36 18.66 2.32
CA THR A 651 5.61 18.52 3.58
C THR A 651 4.11 18.37 3.29
N GLY A 652 3.32 18.23 4.35
CA GLY A 652 1.87 18.10 4.28
C GLY A 652 1.34 16.87 5.01
N VAL A 653 0.04 16.82 5.24
CA VAL A 653 -0.63 15.72 5.97
C VAL A 653 -0.51 14.37 5.25
N SER A 654 -0.69 13.26 5.95
CA SER A 654 -0.67 11.92 5.35
C SER A 654 -1.82 11.77 4.34
N GLY A 655 -1.55 11.16 3.19
CA GLY A 655 -2.52 11.08 2.09
C GLY A 655 -2.66 12.32 1.21
N SER A 656 -1.95 13.42 1.46
CA SER A 656 -2.04 14.66 0.65
C SER A 656 -1.48 14.55 -0.79
N GLY A 657 -0.77 13.46 -1.11
CA GLY A 657 -0.17 13.21 -2.43
C GLY A 657 1.35 13.43 -2.51
N LYS A 658 2.05 13.61 -1.38
CA LYS A 658 3.51 13.80 -1.34
C LYS A 658 4.29 12.71 -2.10
N SER A 659 4.08 11.45 -1.74
CA SER A 659 4.75 10.30 -2.35
C SER A 659 4.38 10.15 -3.83
N THR A 660 3.13 10.43 -4.20
CA THR A 660 2.69 10.40 -5.61
C THR A 660 3.41 11.45 -6.45
N LEU A 661 3.55 12.67 -5.94
CA LEU A 661 4.27 13.73 -6.64
C LEU A 661 5.77 13.43 -6.77
N VAL A 662 6.41 13.04 -5.66
CA VAL A 662 7.88 12.90 -5.60
C VAL A 662 8.36 11.54 -6.12
N ASN A 663 7.76 10.43 -5.70
CA ASN A 663 8.23 9.10 -6.06
C ASN A 663 7.63 8.61 -7.38
N ASP A 664 6.29 8.65 -7.50
CA ASP A 664 5.61 8.02 -8.64
C ASP A 664 5.74 8.84 -9.93
N ILE A 665 5.84 10.17 -9.81
CA ILE A 665 6.01 11.07 -10.96
C ILE A 665 7.45 11.55 -11.08
N LEU A 666 7.93 12.38 -10.15
CA LEU A 666 9.22 13.06 -10.29
C LEU A 666 10.39 12.07 -10.37
N ALA A 667 10.51 11.16 -9.41
CA ALA A 667 11.60 10.20 -9.35
C ALA A 667 11.53 9.18 -10.50
N ALA A 668 10.34 8.68 -10.86
CA ALA A 668 10.18 7.76 -11.97
C ALA A 668 10.62 8.37 -13.31
N VAL A 669 10.23 9.61 -13.60
CA VAL A 669 10.64 10.32 -14.82
C VAL A 669 12.14 10.59 -14.84
N LEU A 670 12.70 11.08 -13.73
CA LEU A 670 14.13 11.33 -13.60
C LEU A 670 14.94 10.02 -13.74
N ALA A 671 14.47 8.92 -13.16
CA ALA A 671 15.10 7.60 -13.30
C ALA A 671 15.12 7.16 -14.78
N ASN A 672 14.02 7.34 -15.49
CA ASN A 672 13.93 6.98 -16.91
C ASN A 672 14.83 7.85 -17.79
N ARG A 673 14.80 9.17 -17.59
CA ARG A 673 15.49 10.15 -18.43
C ARG A 673 16.98 10.26 -18.16
N LEU A 674 17.39 10.19 -16.89
CA LEU A 674 18.79 10.39 -16.48
C LEU A 674 19.53 9.06 -16.27
N ASN A 675 18.86 8.06 -15.67
CA ASN A 675 19.50 6.78 -15.33
C ASN A 675 19.19 5.67 -16.36
N GLY A 676 18.30 5.91 -17.31
CA GLY A 676 17.86 4.91 -18.29
C GLY A 676 17.01 3.79 -17.70
N ALA A 677 16.35 4.04 -16.56
CA ALA A 677 15.37 3.12 -15.99
C ALA A 677 14.16 2.94 -16.93
N ARG A 678 13.38 1.90 -16.66
CA ARG A 678 12.17 1.57 -17.44
C ARG A 678 10.99 1.39 -16.49
N GLN A 679 10.72 2.44 -15.73
CA GLN A 679 9.61 2.50 -14.79
C GLN A 679 8.43 3.23 -15.44
N VAL A 680 7.22 2.85 -15.09
CA VAL A 680 6.01 3.55 -15.54
C VAL A 680 5.78 4.76 -14.62
N PRO A 681 5.96 6.00 -15.08
CA PRO A 681 5.66 7.17 -14.25
C PRO A 681 4.14 7.32 -14.07
N GLY A 682 3.73 7.91 -12.95
CA GLY A 682 2.36 8.37 -12.74
C GLY A 682 1.90 9.34 -13.83
N ARG A 683 0.59 9.47 -14.05
CA ARG A 683 -0.03 10.37 -15.02
C ARG A 683 0.38 11.81 -14.74
N HIS A 684 1.06 12.42 -15.69
CA HIS A 684 1.47 13.81 -15.68
C HIS A 684 1.66 14.30 -17.12
N THR A 685 1.88 15.60 -17.31
CA THR A 685 2.06 16.16 -18.66
C THR A 685 3.51 16.09 -19.10
N ARG A 686 4.44 16.64 -18.31
CA ARG A 686 5.90 16.57 -18.55
C ARG A 686 6.69 17.06 -17.34
N ILE A 687 8.01 16.89 -17.38
CA ILE A 687 8.95 17.55 -16.46
C ILE A 687 9.93 18.41 -17.27
N THR A 688 10.11 19.66 -16.86
CA THR A 688 11.04 20.62 -17.47
C THR A 688 12.24 20.88 -16.56
N GLY A 689 13.38 21.32 -17.12
CA GLY A 689 14.62 21.56 -16.34
C GLY A 689 15.52 20.32 -16.17
N LEU A 690 15.23 19.22 -16.88
CA LEU A 690 16.00 17.97 -16.80
C LEU A 690 17.46 18.13 -17.21
N ASP A 691 17.76 19.01 -18.18
CA ASP A 691 19.11 19.22 -18.72
C ASP A 691 20.08 19.79 -17.68
N HIS A 692 19.58 20.30 -16.55
CA HIS A 692 20.42 20.80 -15.46
C HIS A 692 21.05 19.67 -14.63
N LEU A 693 20.62 18.43 -14.79
CA LEU A 693 20.98 17.29 -13.94
C LEU A 693 21.64 16.16 -14.73
N ASP A 694 22.63 15.50 -14.12
CA ASP A 694 23.36 14.40 -14.75
C ASP A 694 22.74 13.03 -14.42
N LYS A 695 22.29 12.85 -13.17
CA LYS A 695 21.75 11.59 -12.66
C LYS A 695 20.79 11.82 -11.50
N LEU A 696 19.89 10.86 -11.30
CA LEU A 696 19.07 10.73 -10.09
C LEU A 696 19.71 9.74 -9.12
N VAL A 697 19.71 10.10 -7.83
CA VAL A 697 19.96 9.18 -6.73
C VAL A 697 18.69 9.11 -5.89
N ARG A 698 17.96 7.99 -5.98
CA ARG A 698 16.80 7.73 -5.13
C ARG A 698 17.23 6.84 -3.97
N VAL A 699 17.01 7.30 -2.74
CA VAL A 699 17.34 6.58 -1.52
C VAL A 699 16.06 6.31 -0.74
N ASP A 700 15.49 5.13 -0.97
CA ASP A 700 14.27 4.65 -0.33
C ASP A 700 14.57 3.72 0.85
N GLN A 701 13.55 3.47 1.69
CA GLN A 701 13.63 2.59 2.85
C GLN A 701 13.51 1.09 2.50
N SER A 702 13.45 0.75 1.22
CA SER A 702 13.38 -0.67 0.81
C SER A 702 14.62 -1.45 1.29
N PRO A 703 14.50 -2.73 1.66
CA PRO A 703 15.64 -3.51 2.11
C PRO A 703 16.76 -3.52 1.05
N ILE A 704 18.03 -3.39 1.47
CA ILE A 704 19.18 -3.46 0.54
C ILE A 704 19.28 -4.82 -0.18
N GLY A 705 18.69 -5.86 0.42
CA GLY A 705 18.50 -7.17 -0.17
C GLY A 705 17.54 -8.01 0.65
N ARG A 706 16.95 -9.03 0.03
CA ARG A 706 15.97 -9.94 0.67
C ARG A 706 16.58 -11.22 1.24
N THR A 707 17.88 -11.42 1.06
CA THR A 707 18.59 -12.63 1.47
C THR A 707 19.76 -12.29 2.39
N PRO A 708 20.17 -13.20 3.29
CA PRO A 708 21.35 -13.02 4.15
C PRO A 708 22.69 -12.85 3.40
N ARG A 709 22.69 -13.04 2.06
CA ARG A 709 23.83 -12.79 1.17
C ARG A 709 24.11 -11.30 0.98
N SER A 710 23.08 -10.47 1.08
CA SER A 710 23.23 -9.01 1.01
C SER A 710 23.56 -8.50 2.41
N ASN A 711 24.51 -7.59 2.51
CA ASN A 711 24.99 -6.96 3.75
C ASN A 711 25.73 -5.65 3.41
N PRO A 712 26.07 -4.80 4.40
CA PRO A 712 26.81 -3.56 4.13
C PRO A 712 28.10 -3.77 3.33
N ALA A 713 28.84 -4.84 3.61
CA ALA A 713 30.10 -5.15 2.91
C ALA A 713 29.91 -5.40 1.41
N THR A 714 28.89 -6.18 1.06
CA THR A 714 28.58 -6.56 -0.32
C THR A 714 27.91 -5.41 -1.07
N TYR A 715 26.99 -4.69 -0.43
CA TYR A 715 26.25 -3.61 -1.05
C TYR A 715 27.15 -2.42 -1.43
N THR A 716 28.07 -2.04 -0.55
CA THR A 716 29.04 -0.96 -0.83
C THR A 716 30.17 -1.39 -1.77
N GLY A 717 30.32 -2.69 -2.03
CA GLY A 717 31.41 -3.28 -2.81
C GLY A 717 32.76 -3.30 -2.09
N VAL A 718 32.82 -2.93 -0.79
CA VAL A 718 34.06 -2.98 -0.02
C VAL A 718 34.54 -4.42 0.18
N PHE A 719 33.63 -5.39 0.21
CA PHE A 719 33.97 -6.79 0.41
C PHE A 719 34.84 -7.36 -0.71
N ASP A 720 34.65 -6.92 -1.96
CA ASP A 720 35.49 -7.36 -3.08
C ASP A 720 36.96 -6.99 -2.84
N LYS A 721 37.21 -5.79 -2.29
CA LYS A 721 38.56 -5.31 -1.94
C LYS A 721 39.15 -6.10 -0.77
N ILE A 722 38.34 -6.40 0.24
CA ILE A 722 38.76 -7.21 1.40
C ILE A 722 39.15 -8.62 0.93
N ARG A 723 38.37 -9.26 0.05
CA ARG A 723 38.70 -10.60 -0.47
C ARG A 723 40.00 -10.63 -1.24
N THR A 724 40.29 -9.60 -2.05
CA THR A 724 41.57 -9.48 -2.76
C THR A 724 42.74 -9.36 -1.79
N LEU A 725 42.55 -8.63 -0.69
CA LEU A 725 43.53 -8.48 0.36
C LEU A 725 43.79 -9.80 1.13
N PHE A 726 42.74 -10.55 1.46
CA PHE A 726 42.88 -11.90 2.05
C PHE A 726 43.60 -12.88 1.11
N ALA A 727 43.31 -12.86 -0.19
CA ALA A 727 44.02 -13.70 -1.17
C ALA A 727 45.50 -13.32 -1.34
N ALA A 728 45.87 -12.09 -0.97
CA ALA A 728 47.24 -11.61 -1.06
C ALA A 728 48.11 -11.99 0.16
N THR A 729 47.54 -12.58 1.22
CA THR A 729 48.29 -13.01 2.42
C THR A 729 49.21 -14.19 2.14
N THR A 730 50.21 -14.38 3.00
CA THR A 730 51.18 -15.47 2.90
C THR A 730 50.48 -16.84 3.00
N GLU A 731 49.60 -17.01 3.99
CA GLU A 731 48.84 -18.24 4.22
C GLU A 731 47.94 -18.59 3.03
N ALA A 732 47.23 -17.61 2.46
CA ALA A 732 46.40 -17.82 1.27
C ALA A 732 47.21 -18.23 0.05
N LYS A 733 48.35 -17.55 -0.19
CA LYS A 733 49.23 -17.84 -1.34
C LYS A 733 49.81 -19.24 -1.29
N VAL A 734 50.27 -19.69 -0.12
CA VAL A 734 50.80 -21.06 0.06
C VAL A 734 49.73 -22.12 -0.22
N ARG A 735 48.47 -21.84 0.14
CA ARG A 735 47.32 -22.73 -0.11
C ARG A 735 46.70 -22.60 -1.50
N GLY A 736 47.18 -21.66 -2.33
CA GLY A 736 46.63 -21.37 -3.65
C GLY A 736 45.23 -20.74 -3.62
N TYR A 737 44.83 -20.12 -2.51
CA TYR A 737 43.49 -19.54 -2.35
C TYR A 737 43.38 -18.22 -3.12
N GLN A 738 42.41 -18.19 -4.03
CA GLN A 738 42.06 -17.00 -4.82
C GLN A 738 40.99 -16.16 -4.09
N PRO A 739 40.73 -14.90 -4.52
CA PRO A 739 39.67 -14.07 -3.93
C PRO A 739 38.29 -14.75 -3.91
N GLY A 740 38.04 -15.68 -4.84
CA GLY A 740 36.82 -16.49 -4.89
C GLY A 740 36.62 -17.42 -3.68
N ARG A 741 37.70 -17.96 -3.09
CA ARG A 741 37.64 -18.80 -1.86
C ARG A 741 36.98 -18.04 -0.71
N PHE A 742 37.32 -16.76 -0.61
CA PHE A 742 36.85 -15.83 0.42
C PHE A 742 35.46 -15.26 0.12
N SER A 743 34.78 -15.71 -0.93
CA SER A 743 33.43 -15.29 -1.25
C SER A 743 32.41 -16.29 -0.73
N PHE A 744 31.55 -15.88 0.20
CA PHE A 744 30.44 -16.71 0.66
C PHE A 744 29.37 -16.96 -0.44
N ASN A 745 29.45 -16.26 -1.58
CA ASN A 745 28.57 -16.48 -2.73
C ASN A 745 29.07 -17.55 -3.72
N VAL A 746 30.34 -17.96 -3.62
CA VAL A 746 30.98 -18.87 -4.59
C VAL A 746 31.27 -20.21 -3.92
N LYS A 747 31.11 -21.30 -4.68
CA LYS A 747 31.47 -22.64 -4.22
C LYS A 747 32.98 -22.74 -4.00
N GLY A 748 33.38 -23.47 -2.96
CA GLY A 748 34.79 -23.78 -2.73
C GLY A 748 35.45 -22.96 -1.63
N GLY A 749 34.72 -22.52 -0.60
CA GLY A 749 35.27 -21.90 0.61
C GLY A 749 34.19 -21.52 1.63
N ARG A 750 33.00 -21.21 1.14
CA ARG A 750 31.77 -21.12 1.94
C ARG A 750 31.41 -22.44 2.64
N CYS A 751 30.65 -22.36 3.71
CA CYS A 751 30.01 -23.52 4.31
C CYS A 751 28.95 -24.09 3.36
N GLU A 752 28.98 -25.41 3.09
CA GLU A 752 28.05 -26.05 2.16
C GLU A 752 26.67 -26.30 2.78
N ALA A 753 26.55 -26.38 4.11
CA ALA A 753 25.28 -26.60 4.79
C ALA A 753 24.33 -25.39 4.67
N CYS A 754 24.84 -24.18 4.94
CA CYS A 754 24.08 -22.94 4.76
C CYS A 754 24.32 -22.26 3.41
N THR A 755 25.16 -22.85 2.54
CA THR A 755 25.58 -22.28 1.25
C THR A 755 26.16 -20.86 1.35
N GLY A 756 26.75 -20.50 2.49
CA GLY A 756 27.36 -19.19 2.77
C GLY A 756 26.42 -18.14 3.39
N ASP A 757 25.17 -18.48 3.67
CA ASP A 757 24.23 -17.56 4.30
C ASP A 757 24.55 -17.35 5.79
N GLY A 758 25.19 -18.33 6.45
CA GLY A 758 25.51 -18.31 7.88
C GLY A 758 24.33 -18.72 8.77
N THR A 759 23.11 -18.42 8.32
CA THR A 759 21.85 -18.80 8.96
C THR A 759 21.02 -19.70 8.05
N ILE A 760 20.10 -20.45 8.63
CA ILE A 760 19.09 -21.25 7.92
C ILE A 760 17.71 -20.66 8.22
N LYS A 761 16.90 -20.46 7.18
CA LYS A 761 15.53 -19.98 7.32
C LYS A 761 14.63 -21.17 7.70
N ILE A 762 13.99 -21.10 8.86
CA ILE A 762 13.00 -22.08 9.30
C ILE A 762 11.61 -21.52 8.98
N GLU A 763 10.83 -22.28 8.21
CA GLU A 763 9.46 -21.93 7.86
C GLU A 763 8.54 -22.19 9.05
N MET A 764 7.77 -21.17 9.43
CA MET A 764 6.89 -21.20 10.58
C MET A 764 5.42 -21.18 10.09
N ASN A 765 4.58 -22.07 10.62
CA ASN A 765 3.19 -22.19 10.14
C ASN A 765 2.32 -20.96 10.50
N PHE A 766 2.47 -20.42 11.70
CA PHE A 766 1.63 -19.34 12.24
C PHE A 766 2.42 -18.10 12.68
N LEU A 767 3.71 -18.28 12.95
CA LEU A 767 4.62 -17.20 13.31
C LEU A 767 5.37 -16.73 12.06
N PRO A 768 5.96 -15.53 12.07
CA PRO A 768 6.90 -15.14 11.03
C PRO A 768 8.07 -16.12 10.96
N ASP A 769 8.57 -16.38 9.75
CA ASP A 769 9.76 -17.21 9.55
C ASP A 769 10.97 -16.64 10.30
N VAL A 770 11.77 -17.52 10.90
CA VAL A 770 12.94 -17.13 11.72
C VAL A 770 14.23 -17.66 11.10
N TYR A 771 15.31 -16.91 11.26
CA TYR A 771 16.65 -17.31 10.85
C TYR A 771 17.40 -17.86 12.07
N VAL A 772 17.80 -19.13 12.01
CA VAL A 772 18.60 -19.78 13.06
C VAL A 772 20.06 -19.90 12.57
N PRO A 773 21.07 -19.66 13.41
CA PRO A 773 22.46 -19.89 13.06
C PRO A 773 22.69 -21.32 12.55
N CYS A 774 23.47 -21.46 11.47
CA CYS A 774 23.78 -22.77 10.93
C CYS A 774 24.61 -23.59 11.93
N GLU A 775 24.13 -24.76 12.31
CA GLU A 775 24.78 -25.65 13.28
C GLU A 775 26.21 -26.06 12.88
N VAL A 776 26.49 -26.17 11.57
CA VAL A 776 27.77 -26.66 11.05
C VAL A 776 28.87 -25.60 11.10
N CYS A 777 28.56 -24.36 10.75
CA CYS A 777 29.55 -23.26 10.75
C CYS A 777 29.33 -22.26 11.89
N GLN A 778 28.34 -22.46 12.74
CA GLN A 778 27.97 -21.58 13.85
C GLN A 778 27.84 -20.11 13.42
N GLY A 779 27.18 -19.86 12.28
CA GLY A 779 27.03 -18.50 11.75
C GLY A 779 28.22 -17.98 10.92
N ALA A 780 29.38 -18.64 10.91
CA ALA A 780 30.62 -18.11 10.32
C ALA A 780 30.62 -18.00 8.78
N ARG A 781 29.61 -18.52 8.07
CA ARG A 781 29.47 -18.54 6.59
C ARG A 781 30.52 -19.36 5.81
N TYR A 782 31.67 -19.69 6.40
CA TYR A 782 32.78 -20.39 5.77
C TYR A 782 33.03 -21.78 6.38
N ASN A 783 33.73 -22.63 5.64
CA ASN A 783 34.27 -23.87 6.19
C ASN A 783 35.55 -23.61 7.00
N ARG A 784 35.91 -24.59 7.84
CA ARG A 784 37.04 -24.48 8.77
C ARG A 784 38.37 -24.19 8.04
N GLU A 785 38.62 -24.83 6.91
CA GLU A 785 39.88 -24.68 6.16
C GLU A 785 40.07 -23.27 5.59
N THR A 786 38.96 -22.58 5.29
CA THR A 786 39.00 -21.19 4.82
C THR A 786 39.25 -20.22 5.96
N LEU A 787 38.77 -20.53 7.16
CA LEU A 787 38.96 -19.72 8.37
C LEU A 787 40.37 -19.84 8.96
N GLU A 788 41.18 -20.79 8.51
CA GLU A 788 42.59 -20.88 8.91
C GLU A 788 43.47 -19.76 8.32
N VAL A 789 42.96 -18.98 7.35
CA VAL A 789 43.68 -17.84 6.78
C VAL A 789 43.38 -16.57 7.56
N HIS A 790 44.44 -15.90 8.00
CA HIS A 790 44.35 -14.66 8.77
C HIS A 790 44.90 -13.46 8.00
N TYR A 791 44.34 -12.30 8.30
CA TYR A 791 44.89 -10.99 7.98
C TYR A 791 45.01 -10.19 9.28
N ASN A 792 46.22 -9.75 9.62
CA ASN A 792 46.53 -9.08 10.90
C ASN A 792 45.95 -9.82 12.13
N GLY A 793 46.04 -11.16 12.13
CA GLY A 793 45.56 -12.00 13.22
C GLY A 793 44.06 -12.25 13.27
N LYS A 794 43.28 -11.74 12.29
CA LYS A 794 41.83 -11.99 12.21
C LYS A 794 41.43 -12.76 10.96
N THR A 795 40.47 -13.67 11.11
CA THR A 795 39.89 -14.44 10.01
C THR A 795 38.91 -13.60 9.20
N ILE A 796 38.48 -14.09 8.03
CA ILE A 796 37.48 -13.37 7.23
C ILE A 796 36.11 -13.28 7.93
N SER A 797 35.75 -14.29 8.74
CA SER A 797 34.50 -14.24 9.51
C SER A 797 34.57 -13.18 10.59
N GLU A 798 35.70 -13.09 11.30
CA GLU A 798 35.90 -12.07 12.34
C GLU A 798 35.92 -10.67 11.75
N VAL A 799 36.54 -10.46 10.58
CA VAL A 799 36.49 -9.18 9.87
C VAL A 799 35.07 -8.80 9.43
N LEU A 800 34.26 -9.78 9.02
CA LEU A 800 32.84 -9.54 8.72
C LEU A 800 32.01 -9.28 9.98
N ASP A 801 32.48 -9.72 11.14
CA ASP A 801 31.76 -9.57 12.41
C ASP A 801 32.09 -8.26 13.14
N MET A 802 33.16 -7.56 12.74
CA MET A 802 33.49 -6.22 13.23
C MET A 802 32.34 -5.24 13.00
N SER A 803 32.17 -4.33 13.95
CA SER A 803 31.42 -3.09 13.69
C SER A 803 32.10 -2.29 12.57
N ILE A 804 31.34 -1.50 11.83
CA ILE A 804 31.89 -0.64 10.77
C ILE A 804 32.90 0.36 11.33
N GLU A 805 32.68 0.85 12.56
CA GLU A 805 33.62 1.72 13.28
C GLU A 805 34.93 1.00 13.58
N GLU A 806 34.89 -0.20 14.19
CA GLU A 806 36.09 -1.01 14.44
C GLU A 806 36.80 -1.36 13.12
N ALA A 807 36.04 -1.72 12.09
CA ALA A 807 36.58 -2.02 10.77
C ALA A 807 37.23 -0.78 10.12
N ALA A 808 36.68 0.42 10.34
CA ALA A 808 37.24 1.65 9.81
C ALA A 808 38.65 1.88 10.36
N ASP A 809 38.83 1.70 11.68
CA ASP A 809 40.13 1.80 12.34
C ASP A 809 41.07 0.67 11.89
N PHE A 810 40.58 -0.56 11.86
CA PHE A 810 41.35 -1.74 11.43
C PHE A 810 41.89 -1.61 9.99
N PHE A 811 41.12 -1.00 9.09
CA PHE A 811 41.49 -0.79 7.69
C PHE A 811 42.05 0.60 7.38
N GLU A 812 42.32 1.45 8.38
CA GLU A 812 42.94 2.77 8.20
C GLU A 812 44.17 2.74 7.27
N PRO A 813 45.08 1.74 7.33
CA PRO A 813 46.24 1.67 6.43
C PRO A 813 45.89 1.54 4.94
N ILE A 814 44.69 1.03 4.61
CA ILE A 814 44.26 0.79 3.23
C ILE A 814 43.18 1.81 2.85
N SER A 815 43.63 2.96 2.33
CA SER A 815 42.76 4.08 1.93
C SER A 815 41.63 3.66 0.97
N GLY A 816 41.89 2.69 0.09
CA GLY A 816 40.91 2.15 -0.84
C GLY A 816 39.73 1.41 -0.19
N ILE A 817 39.88 0.95 1.06
CA ILE A 817 38.83 0.31 1.89
C ILE A 817 38.31 1.34 2.89
N HIS A 818 39.21 1.99 3.64
CA HIS A 818 38.87 2.92 4.72
C HIS A 818 37.92 4.04 4.28
N ARG A 819 38.05 4.54 3.05
CA ARG A 819 37.14 5.60 2.53
C ARG A 819 35.67 5.16 2.49
N TYR A 820 35.39 3.89 2.20
CA TYR A 820 34.02 3.34 2.22
C TYR A 820 33.51 3.26 3.66
N LEU A 821 34.33 2.74 4.57
CA LEU A 821 33.97 2.55 5.97
C LEU A 821 33.74 3.88 6.68
N ARG A 822 34.61 4.87 6.45
CA ARG A 822 34.43 6.23 6.96
C ARG A 822 33.11 6.85 6.53
N THR A 823 32.73 6.66 5.27
CA THR A 823 31.45 7.18 4.77
C THR A 823 30.25 6.51 5.48
N LEU A 824 30.35 5.21 5.80
CA LEU A 824 29.33 4.52 6.59
C LEU A 824 29.28 5.03 8.04
N VAL A 825 30.43 5.34 8.64
CA VAL A 825 30.51 5.98 9.97
C VAL A 825 29.88 7.39 9.93
N ASP A 826 30.19 8.19 8.91
CA ASP A 826 29.70 9.56 8.74
C ASP A 826 28.17 9.63 8.62
N VAL A 827 27.53 8.61 8.01
CA VAL A 827 26.06 8.50 7.95
C VAL A 827 25.43 7.91 9.22
N GLY A 828 26.22 7.64 10.25
CA GLY A 828 25.75 7.15 11.54
C GLY A 828 25.57 5.63 11.64
N LEU A 829 26.20 4.85 10.76
CA LEU A 829 26.12 3.37 10.76
C LEU A 829 27.36 2.69 11.35
N GLY A 830 28.18 3.40 12.12
CA GLY A 830 29.40 2.85 12.72
C GLY A 830 29.15 1.58 13.54
N TYR A 831 28.01 1.50 14.21
CA TYR A 831 27.64 0.36 15.05
C TYR A 831 27.23 -0.91 14.31
N VAL A 832 26.85 -0.80 13.03
CA VAL A 832 26.36 -1.95 12.25
C VAL A 832 27.53 -2.87 11.93
N ARG A 833 27.32 -4.19 12.05
CA ARG A 833 28.37 -5.15 11.68
C ARG A 833 28.54 -5.23 10.17
N LEU A 834 29.78 -5.31 9.70
CA LEU A 834 30.11 -5.24 8.27
C LEU A 834 29.38 -6.33 7.44
N GLY A 835 29.29 -7.54 8.00
CA GLY A 835 28.62 -8.71 7.43
C GLY A 835 27.18 -8.94 7.90
N GLN A 836 26.56 -7.97 8.59
CA GLN A 836 25.20 -8.10 9.11
C GLN A 836 24.20 -8.39 7.98
N PRO A 837 23.39 -9.47 8.08
CA PRO A 837 22.40 -9.81 7.06
C PRO A 837 21.44 -8.65 6.75
N ALA A 838 21.20 -8.37 5.47
CA ALA A 838 20.27 -7.34 5.04
C ALA A 838 18.84 -7.46 5.61
N PRO A 839 18.26 -8.67 5.79
CA PRO A 839 16.94 -8.81 6.40
C PRO A 839 16.84 -8.34 7.86
N THR A 840 17.96 -8.20 8.57
CA THR A 840 17.98 -7.71 9.96
C THR A 840 18.21 -6.22 10.07
N LEU A 841 18.45 -5.51 8.96
CA LEU A 841 18.55 -4.06 8.94
C LEU A 841 17.15 -3.43 8.93
N SER A 842 16.98 -2.38 9.71
CA SER A 842 15.80 -1.50 9.62
C SER A 842 15.74 -0.78 8.27
N GLY A 843 14.56 -0.25 7.92
CA GLY A 843 14.37 0.55 6.70
C GLY A 843 15.29 1.77 6.65
N GLY A 844 15.44 2.48 7.77
CA GLY A 844 16.34 3.63 7.91
C GLY A 844 17.83 3.26 7.84
N GLU A 845 18.24 2.11 8.39
CA GLU A 845 19.63 1.62 8.21
C GLU A 845 19.90 1.25 6.76
N ALA A 846 18.98 0.53 6.12
CA ALA A 846 19.07 0.18 4.70
C ALA A 846 19.18 1.43 3.82
N GLN A 847 18.39 2.46 4.10
CA GLN A 847 18.44 3.75 3.42
C GLN A 847 19.81 4.43 3.61
N ARG A 848 20.34 4.49 4.83
CA ARG A 848 21.65 5.08 5.13
C ARG A 848 22.81 4.33 4.45
N VAL A 849 22.75 2.99 4.33
CA VAL A 849 23.73 2.21 3.57
C VAL A 849 23.74 2.61 2.08
N LYS A 850 22.56 2.81 1.49
CA LYS A 850 22.42 3.28 0.11
C LYS A 850 22.99 4.69 -0.06
N LEU A 851 22.69 5.59 0.88
CA LEU A 851 23.22 6.95 0.89
C LEU A 851 24.75 6.96 0.96
N ALA A 852 25.34 6.14 1.84
CA ALA A 852 26.80 6.00 1.95
C ALA A 852 27.46 5.52 0.66
N SER A 853 26.83 4.57 -0.05
CA SER A 853 27.32 4.08 -1.34
C SER A 853 27.40 5.19 -2.40
N GLU A 854 26.50 6.17 -2.36
CA GLU A 854 26.48 7.29 -3.30
C GLU A 854 27.42 8.43 -2.88
N LEU A 855 27.57 8.69 -1.58
CA LEU A 855 28.55 9.65 -1.05
C LEU A 855 30.00 9.29 -1.41
N GLN A 856 30.27 8.00 -1.59
CA GLN A 856 31.58 7.53 -2.00
C GLN A 856 31.93 7.89 -3.45
N LYS A 857 30.92 8.14 -4.30
CA LYS A 857 31.14 8.50 -5.71
C LYS A 857 31.55 9.98 -5.81
N ARG A 858 32.31 10.31 -6.85
CA ARG A 858 32.69 11.71 -7.12
C ARG A 858 31.44 12.51 -7.47
N SER A 859 31.15 13.56 -6.70
CA SER A 859 30.05 14.48 -7.00
C SER A 859 30.40 15.35 -8.21
N THR A 860 29.44 15.50 -9.12
CA THR A 860 29.52 16.39 -10.28
C THR A 860 28.92 17.77 -10.02
N GLY A 861 28.30 17.98 -8.85
CA GLY A 861 27.56 19.20 -8.50
C GLY A 861 26.26 19.40 -9.28
N ARG A 862 25.81 18.38 -10.02
CA ARG A 862 24.57 18.38 -10.83
C ARG A 862 23.79 17.08 -10.65
N THR A 863 23.90 16.45 -9.49
CA THR A 863 23.10 15.26 -9.13
C THR A 863 21.89 15.71 -8.31
N ILE A 864 20.74 15.07 -8.52
CA ILE A 864 19.57 15.20 -7.64
C ILE A 864 19.45 13.97 -6.73
N TYR A 865 19.27 14.21 -5.44
CA TYR A 865 19.02 13.20 -4.42
C TYR A 865 17.56 13.30 -3.98
N ILE A 866 16.85 12.18 -3.96
CA ILE A 866 15.50 12.07 -3.41
C ILE A 866 15.56 11.13 -2.21
N LEU A 867 15.25 11.65 -1.03
CA LEU A 867 15.23 10.90 0.23
C LEU A 867 13.79 10.83 0.75
N ASP A 868 13.29 9.63 0.99
CA ASP A 868 11.94 9.40 1.51
C ASP A 868 12.00 9.15 3.02
N GLU A 869 11.49 10.09 3.81
CA GLU A 869 11.51 10.08 5.29
C GLU A 869 12.86 9.64 5.87
N PRO A 870 13.97 10.36 5.59
CA PRO A 870 15.29 9.96 6.05
C PRO A 870 15.48 10.06 7.58
N THR A 871 14.53 10.63 8.32
CA THR A 871 14.55 10.68 9.80
C THR A 871 13.99 9.43 10.47
N THR A 872 13.39 8.49 9.73
CA THR A 872 12.87 7.25 10.31
C THR A 872 13.94 6.47 11.08
N GLY A 873 13.65 6.06 12.32
CA GLY A 873 14.58 5.33 13.16
C GLY A 873 15.69 6.16 13.80
N LEU A 874 15.64 7.50 13.69
CA LEU A 874 16.72 8.37 14.14
C LEU A 874 16.36 9.15 15.40
N HIS A 875 17.29 9.13 16.35
CA HIS A 875 17.27 10.03 17.49
C HIS A 875 17.67 11.46 17.07
N PHE A 876 17.31 12.48 17.86
CA PHE A 876 17.63 13.90 17.60
C PHE A 876 19.10 14.15 17.21
N ASP A 877 20.04 13.53 17.93
CA ASP A 877 21.47 13.64 17.62
C ASP A 877 21.87 13.00 16.28
N ASP A 878 21.20 11.91 15.89
CA ASP A 878 21.44 11.25 14.62
C ASP A 878 20.86 12.07 13.46
N ILE A 879 19.71 12.73 13.66
CA ILE A 879 19.15 13.71 12.71
C ILE A 879 20.15 14.86 12.50
N ARG A 880 20.75 15.37 13.57
CA ARG A 880 21.79 16.40 13.50
C ARG A 880 22.98 15.97 12.63
N LYS A 881 23.48 14.74 12.80
CA LYS A 881 24.57 14.19 11.97
C LYS A 881 24.14 14.03 10.52
N LEU A 882 22.95 13.50 10.28
CA LEU A 882 22.39 13.32 8.94
C LEU A 882 22.23 14.66 8.20
N LEU A 883 21.75 15.70 8.87
CA LEU A 883 21.61 17.04 8.29
C LEU A 883 22.96 17.64 7.87
N ASN A 884 24.04 17.34 8.59
CA ASN A 884 25.39 17.74 8.17
C ASN A 884 25.81 17.04 6.86
N VAL A 885 25.50 15.75 6.72
CA VAL A 885 25.76 14.98 5.49
C VAL A 885 24.94 15.53 4.32
N ILE A 886 23.65 15.79 4.54
CA ILE A 886 22.75 16.38 3.54
C ILE A 886 23.23 17.77 3.13
N SER A 887 23.56 18.63 4.09
CA SER A 887 24.09 19.97 3.80
C SER A 887 25.38 19.90 3.01
N GLY A 888 26.30 18.99 3.35
CA GLY A 888 27.53 18.77 2.60
C GLY A 888 27.32 18.25 1.16
N LEU A 889 26.20 17.59 0.87
CA LEU A 889 25.79 17.27 -0.50
C LEU A 889 25.31 18.51 -1.26
N VAL A 890 24.47 19.32 -0.62
CA VAL A 890 23.92 20.56 -1.20
C VAL A 890 25.02 21.59 -1.45
N ASP A 891 25.97 21.74 -0.52
CA ASP A 891 27.09 22.69 -0.63
C ASP A 891 28.04 22.36 -1.81
N LYS A 892 28.05 21.11 -2.26
CA LYS A 892 28.76 20.68 -3.49
C LYS A 892 27.98 21.05 -4.77
N GLY A 893 26.84 21.73 -4.66
CA GLY A 893 25.96 22.15 -5.75
C GLY A 893 24.86 21.15 -6.11
N ASN A 894 24.76 20.01 -5.42
CA ASN A 894 23.72 19.02 -5.69
C ASN A 894 22.36 19.48 -5.18
N THR A 895 21.29 18.91 -5.73
CA THR A 895 19.93 19.15 -5.24
C THR A 895 19.53 18.03 -4.32
N VAL A 896 18.95 18.32 -3.16
CA VAL A 896 18.38 17.30 -2.27
C VAL A 896 16.92 17.62 -2.05
N VAL A 897 16.05 16.68 -2.42
CA VAL A 897 14.61 16.71 -2.15
C VAL A 897 14.31 15.66 -1.09
N VAL A 898 13.66 16.06 -0.01
CA VAL A 898 13.27 15.17 1.09
C VAL A 898 11.76 15.19 1.25
N ILE A 899 11.14 14.03 1.45
CA ILE A 899 9.76 13.92 1.94
C ILE A 899 9.87 13.80 3.45
N GLU A 900 9.29 14.74 4.19
CA GLU A 900 9.48 14.78 5.64
C GLU A 900 8.29 15.33 6.41
N HIS A 901 8.23 14.88 7.66
CA HIS A 901 7.31 15.32 8.69
C HIS A 901 8.05 15.91 9.90
N ASN A 902 9.34 15.57 10.07
CA ASN A 902 10.14 16.03 11.19
C ASN A 902 10.44 17.54 11.10
N LEU A 903 10.04 18.28 12.14
CA LEU A 903 10.17 19.74 12.18
C LEU A 903 11.63 20.23 12.15
N ASP A 904 12.60 19.46 12.64
CA ASP A 904 14.01 19.83 12.59
C ASP A 904 14.59 19.81 11.17
N VAL A 905 14.17 18.86 10.34
CA VAL A 905 14.57 18.83 8.93
C VAL A 905 13.85 19.93 8.14
N ILE A 906 12.55 20.11 8.40
CA ILE A 906 11.72 21.10 7.73
C ILE A 906 12.24 22.52 8.01
N LYS A 907 12.50 22.88 9.27
CA LYS A 907 13.01 24.21 9.63
C LYS A 907 14.42 24.49 9.09
N THR A 908 15.20 23.44 8.83
CA THR A 908 16.56 23.53 8.28
C THR A 908 16.57 23.65 6.75
N SER A 909 15.46 23.32 6.08
CA SER A 909 15.35 23.35 4.63
C SER A 909 15.41 24.76 4.05
N ASP A 910 15.90 24.89 2.82
CA ASP A 910 15.96 26.18 2.12
C ASP A 910 14.62 26.52 1.46
N TRP A 911 13.90 25.47 1.02
CA TRP A 911 12.59 25.58 0.38
C TRP A 911 11.66 24.48 0.87
N ILE A 912 10.37 24.78 0.95
CA ILE A 912 9.32 23.83 1.31
C ILE A 912 8.22 23.88 0.25
N ILE A 913 7.67 22.70 -0.08
CA ILE A 913 6.44 22.54 -0.85
C ILE A 913 5.45 21.80 0.05
N ASP A 914 4.41 22.49 0.50
CA ASP A 914 3.40 21.97 1.42
C ASP A 914 2.17 21.45 0.67
N MET A 915 1.91 20.15 0.77
CA MET A 915 0.82 19.45 0.09
C MET A 915 -0.41 19.31 1.00
N GLY A 916 -1.61 19.47 0.44
CA GLY A 916 -2.85 19.36 1.23
C GLY A 916 -4.06 19.91 0.48
N PRO A 917 -5.03 20.54 1.19
CA PRO A 917 -5.05 20.81 2.64
C PRO A 917 -5.27 19.58 3.53
N GLU A 918 -6.00 18.58 3.05
CA GLU A 918 -6.28 17.33 3.76
C GLU A 918 -5.68 16.11 3.04
N GLY A 919 -5.93 14.90 3.57
CA GLY A 919 -5.59 13.63 2.92
C GLY A 919 -6.62 13.18 1.88
N GLY A 920 -6.23 12.30 0.95
CA GLY A 920 -7.14 11.64 0.01
C GLY A 920 -7.87 12.62 -0.91
N ALA A 921 -9.20 12.50 -1.00
CA ALA A 921 -10.01 13.34 -1.89
C ALA A 921 -9.93 14.83 -1.56
N GLY A 922 -9.72 15.19 -0.29
CA GLY A 922 -9.55 16.59 0.16
C GLY A 922 -8.17 17.18 -0.11
N GLY A 923 -7.22 16.37 -0.60
CA GLY A 923 -5.83 16.76 -0.86
C GLY A 923 -5.49 16.96 -2.34
N GLY A 924 -4.21 16.77 -2.65
CA GLY A 924 -3.68 16.80 -4.02
C GLY A 924 -3.53 18.20 -4.60
N THR A 925 -3.33 19.20 -3.75
CA THR A 925 -3.01 20.59 -4.12
C THR A 925 -1.80 21.10 -3.32
N VAL A 926 -1.17 22.16 -3.82
CA VAL A 926 -0.12 22.88 -3.08
C VAL A 926 -0.81 23.93 -2.20
N VAL A 927 -0.72 23.77 -0.89
CA VAL A 927 -1.27 24.72 0.09
C VAL A 927 -0.38 25.96 0.16
N ALA A 928 0.93 25.74 0.25
CA ALA A 928 1.93 26.79 0.31
C ALA A 928 3.27 26.29 -0.26
N GLN A 929 4.09 27.20 -0.78
CA GLN A 929 5.47 26.92 -1.17
C GLN A 929 6.34 28.15 -0.92
N GLY A 930 7.56 27.97 -0.42
CA GLY A 930 8.38 29.09 0.04
C GLY A 930 9.53 28.68 0.93
N ALA A 931 10.22 29.66 1.52
CA ALA A 931 11.10 29.39 2.64
C ALA A 931 10.28 28.96 3.88
N PRO A 932 10.88 28.28 4.88
CA PRO A 932 10.22 27.97 6.15
C PRO A 932 9.46 29.13 6.80
N GLU A 933 10.02 30.34 6.73
CA GLU A 933 9.38 31.55 7.25
C GLU A 933 8.13 31.94 6.46
N ASP A 934 8.11 31.70 5.14
CA ASP A 934 6.96 31.99 4.29
C ASP A 934 5.82 31.00 4.57
N ILE A 935 6.14 29.70 4.72
CA ILE A 935 5.16 28.67 5.07
C ILE A 935 4.54 28.94 6.44
N ALA A 936 5.36 29.34 7.41
CA ALA A 936 4.90 29.69 8.75
C ALA A 936 3.94 30.89 8.78
N ALA A 937 3.97 31.74 7.74
CA ALA A 937 3.07 32.89 7.62
C ALA A 937 1.70 32.52 6.99
N VAL A 938 1.55 31.33 6.40
CA VAL A 938 0.32 30.89 5.74
C VAL A 938 -0.60 30.18 6.76
N PRO A 939 -1.75 30.77 7.15
CA PRO A 939 -2.63 30.21 8.19
C PRO A 939 -3.35 28.93 7.76
N GLU A 940 -3.53 28.72 6.45
CA GLU A 940 -4.14 27.50 5.89
C GLU A 940 -3.19 26.29 5.96
N SER A 941 -1.88 26.50 6.06
CA SER A 941 -0.88 25.43 6.12
C SER A 941 -0.83 24.82 7.52
N TYR A 942 -1.11 23.53 7.64
CA TYR A 942 -0.90 22.81 8.90
C TYR A 942 0.58 22.77 9.28
N THR A 943 1.47 22.53 8.31
CA THR A 943 2.91 22.59 8.56
C THR A 943 3.33 23.98 9.04
N GLY A 944 2.79 25.05 8.44
CA GLY A 944 3.02 26.43 8.85
C GLY A 944 2.68 26.72 10.31
N LYS A 945 1.57 26.17 10.82
CA LYS A 945 1.14 26.34 12.22
C LYS A 945 2.19 25.83 13.22
N PHE A 946 2.67 24.59 13.05
CA PHE A 946 3.70 24.02 13.93
C PHE A 946 5.07 24.67 13.70
N LEU A 947 5.40 24.99 12.46
CA LEU A 947 6.67 25.62 12.10
C LEU A 947 6.78 27.04 12.70
N ALA A 948 5.68 27.79 12.78
CA ALA A 948 5.64 29.10 13.40
C ALA A 948 6.05 29.06 14.89
N GLU A 949 5.63 28.03 15.63
CA GLU A 949 5.98 27.85 17.04
C GLU A 949 7.48 27.57 17.22
N VAL A 950 8.03 26.66 16.41
CA VAL A 950 9.45 26.30 16.45
C VAL A 950 10.35 27.47 16.04
N LEU A 951 9.95 28.24 15.03
CA LEU A 951 10.68 29.44 14.59
C LEU A 951 10.58 30.58 15.62
N ALA A 952 9.48 30.67 16.37
CA ALA A 952 9.29 31.68 17.41
C ALA A 952 10.03 31.35 18.72
N ALA A 953 9.98 30.09 19.16
CA ALA A 953 10.53 29.63 20.44
C ALA A 953 12.06 29.80 20.56
N ARG A 954 12.78 29.91 19.43
CA ARG A 954 14.25 30.05 19.39
C ARG A 954 14.77 31.41 18.91
N ARG A 955 13.92 32.43 18.74
CA ARG A 955 14.45 33.81 18.62
C ARG A 955 15.14 34.17 19.94
N PRO A 956 16.45 34.53 19.96
CA PRO A 956 17.11 34.90 21.19
C PRO A 956 16.39 36.11 21.78
N SER A 957 15.92 36.00 23.04
CA SER A 957 15.37 37.16 23.74
C SER A 957 16.46 38.24 23.78
N THR A 958 16.25 39.33 23.04
CA THR A 958 17.17 40.48 22.97
C THR A 958 17.04 41.39 24.19
N THR A 959 16.64 40.85 25.34
CA THR A 959 16.66 41.53 26.63
C THR A 959 17.93 41.22 27.40
N ALA A 960 19.08 41.55 26.79
CA ALA A 960 20.29 41.79 27.56
C ALA A 960 20.04 43.04 28.43
N ARG A 961 19.79 42.82 29.72
CA ARG A 961 19.81 43.83 30.78
C ARG A 961 21.06 44.70 30.61
N ARG A 962 20.91 45.94 30.12
CA ARG A 962 21.93 46.99 30.20
C ARG A 962 22.19 47.27 31.69
N THR A 963 23.24 46.66 32.22
CA THR A 963 23.78 47.00 33.53
C THR A 963 24.42 48.39 33.42
N ASN A 964 23.69 49.38 33.93
CA ASN A 964 24.13 50.76 34.01
C ASN A 964 25.15 50.87 35.16
N ARG A 965 26.46 50.89 34.85
CA ARG A 965 27.53 51.29 35.79
C ARG A 965 28.35 52.41 35.17
N ARG A 966 27.89 53.65 35.32
CA ARG A 966 28.75 54.84 35.28
C ARG A 966 29.17 55.18 36.71
N ARG A 967 30.37 54.76 37.10
CA ARG A 967 31.07 55.28 38.28
C ARG A 967 31.82 56.54 37.82
N LYS A 968 31.34 57.72 38.20
CA LYS A 968 32.08 58.98 38.07
C LYS A 968 33.24 58.96 39.08
N VAL A 969 34.43 59.28 38.60
CA VAL A 969 35.59 59.68 39.40
C VAL A 969 35.70 61.20 39.28
N SER A 970 35.65 61.92 40.40
CA SER A 970 36.55 63.03 40.75
C SER A 970 36.01 63.90 41.89
N ALA A 971 36.89 64.17 42.86
CA ALA A 971 36.86 65.09 44.00
C ALA A 971 35.93 64.72 45.17
#